data_AF-A0A9X8HAG7-F1
#
_entry.id   AF-A0A9X8HAG7-F1
#
_cell.length_a   1.000
_cell.length_b   1.000
_cell.length_c   1.000
_cell.angle_alpha   90.00
_cell.angle_beta   90.00
_cell.angle_gamma   90.00
#
_symmetry.space_group_name_H-M   'P 1'
#
loop_
_entity.id
_entity.type
_entity.pdbx_description
1 polymer ?
#
loop_
_entity_poly.entity_id
_entity_poly.type
_entity_poly.pdbx_seq_one_letter_code
_entity_poly.pdbx_strand_id
1 'polypeptide(L)'
;YEHQSCLCNQSLRPHLELAAAAADLAVLHFIPSSTDVRVLVHASSVTHPSKNEIVLLRGDLTSKVLDLDVVRRYVVPAARLVDFVVVGPSSTSSSQQLVSVWRSVAEDFVYVFPISRTGPKVILGQRVKGLDTFAHHHESHDLDFSADVADIDVRFLYIFAECIRHALSAASTAVSGAALRRLALEAVHRECQDQARREKQTDANAVRVAVWLQLLQKCTKLWAVENIPLGVASIQGSLVLLRRNHTSILFPSTRAIIATTGSSSSSVHHDDDELSALITPFFASFSHRDVRAAVLCEWNVDLHVDLTSPSLLDTLRRELQRGLVHTNQGKSLPTLLARVAPILAGDATAQSAVLTALVDNLALLDASSSSASPSSSATAAPPSSTDLSLALHRMGAVVVHDMLAATYAALGFLSFLDDAQPSFVAPATLQHISTALLPRGLALLRKWVFYQWLFDQPSSPDTPTMLVQAFARHDDDNDVQLNLATAVLGLLHKVHDLPALASYVHATRQHDVVRVVVRYALQHPTDDDGAVTMYLTRLLGDALVAEAVVAYELNHERRHITHILARAVRSYITVLELEHRSTTTAAATSQLYEITGHLKETAPRPYAAKFILQLLHASLVFHCSDDVTGATEFIWYNVFKLALTERLYDEAHVALHHVVARANSATVDECVRHFVLQLCDAGRVDVVVGFTWGALDAKVEDVLQWQAANTHANLTIKRASQSAVSVLRLLYSFLVKRARFAAAAQAMHALFVRLEPDAFHVDVLRVQRDALLAATNVLALVPASQNRWFIHQEPKTTNRTTDPLRVVTASDLRRELLIVRGKLKLVGSSAAALAGQSGSEVVSLLLKHLTPDGTMATNVALAVAIARAIDMDVKVVVRAVARDFAYSSGTESLLQALLRHAHSPDAYLAAVDTLLQSHAPLPTWLTDAAVAAGPLTAVALLRLYLDHGVLDEAVALAIDHLVPKDLSQPAFQQAAAADTSPKHWMPYELLDKLLGACDTVGGDDVAPLQHNATRLKQRLAEYFQYVHVVDAAASIRRQHERRPTASSISSTTTSSTPMTWSTN
;
A
#
# COMPACT_ATOMS: atom_id res chain seq x y z
N TYR A 1 -41.32 -78.13 14.17
CA TYR A 1 -42.63 -78.30 14.83
C TYR A 1 -42.51 -78.55 16.34
N GLU A 2 -41.37 -79.01 16.89
CA GLU A 2 -41.21 -79.22 18.35
C GLU A 2 -40.80 -77.95 19.15
N HIS A 3 -40.29 -76.90 18.52
CA HIS A 3 -39.82 -75.68 19.21
C HIS A 3 -40.89 -74.60 19.49
N GLN A 4 -42.17 -74.85 19.21
CA GLN A 4 -43.27 -73.91 19.48
C GLN A 4 -44.17 -74.31 20.66
N SER A 5 -43.82 -75.38 21.39
CA SER A 5 -44.48 -75.72 22.65
C SER A 5 -43.78 -74.99 23.81
N CYS A 6 -44.56 -74.29 24.63
CA CYS A 6 -44.04 -73.62 25.83
C CYS A 6 -43.52 -74.70 26.80
N LEU A 7 -42.19 -74.83 26.93
CA LEU A 7 -41.55 -75.90 27.71
C LEU A 7 -41.95 -75.88 29.20
N CYS A 8 -42.37 -74.72 29.72
CA CYS A 8 -42.88 -74.52 31.06
C CYS A 8 -43.97 -73.42 31.04
N ASN A 9 -45.07 -73.60 31.79
CA ASN A 9 -46.09 -72.59 32.03
C ASN A 9 -46.20 -72.34 33.54
N GLN A 10 -45.56 -71.28 34.04
CA GLN A 10 -45.73 -70.81 35.43
C GLN A 10 -46.60 -69.55 35.43
N SER A 11 -47.65 -69.50 36.25
CA SER A 11 -48.46 -68.29 36.40
C SER A 11 -47.73 -67.29 37.30
N LEU A 12 -47.38 -66.12 36.77
CA LEU A 12 -46.74 -65.03 37.54
C LEU A 12 -47.73 -64.23 38.40
N ARG A 13 -49.04 -64.41 38.18
CA ARG A 13 -50.13 -63.71 38.88
C ARG A 13 -50.10 -63.83 40.42
N PRO A 14 -49.96 -65.02 41.02
CA PRO A 14 -49.89 -65.16 42.49
C PRO A 14 -48.63 -64.54 43.09
N HIS A 15 -47.48 -64.61 42.40
CA HIS A 15 -46.21 -64.05 42.89
C HIS A 15 -46.15 -62.51 42.84
N LEU A 16 -46.93 -61.90 41.95
CA LEU A 16 -47.03 -60.44 41.78
C LEU A 16 -48.23 -59.83 42.54
N GLU A 17 -48.95 -60.62 43.34
CA GLU A 17 -50.11 -60.20 44.14
C GLU A 17 -51.22 -59.50 43.29
N LEU A 18 -51.41 -59.91 42.03
CA LEU A 18 -52.35 -59.27 41.10
C LEU A 18 -53.78 -59.82 41.22
N ALA A 19 -54.79 -58.95 41.26
CA ALA A 19 -56.20 -59.33 41.31
C ALA A 19 -56.69 -59.98 39.99
N ALA A 20 -57.61 -60.95 40.09
CA ALA A 20 -58.09 -61.75 38.95
C ALA A 20 -58.82 -60.94 37.85
N ALA A 21 -59.33 -59.75 38.19
CA ALA A 21 -60.17 -58.90 37.32
C ALA A 21 -59.40 -57.82 36.55
N ALA A 22 -58.08 -57.68 36.73
CA ALA A 22 -57.29 -56.69 36.03
C ALA A 22 -56.94 -57.16 34.60
N ALA A 23 -57.16 -56.28 33.61
CA ALA A 23 -56.65 -56.45 32.25
C ALA A 23 -55.17 -56.03 32.24
N ASP A 24 -54.28 -57.01 32.38
CA ASP A 24 -52.85 -56.76 32.60
C ASP A 24 -52.09 -56.70 31.28
N LEU A 25 -51.46 -55.56 30.97
CA LEU A 25 -50.35 -55.50 30.02
C LEU A 25 -49.05 -55.60 30.83
N ALA A 26 -48.31 -56.69 30.67
CA ALA A 26 -47.03 -56.91 31.34
C ALA A 26 -45.86 -56.75 30.36
N VAL A 27 -44.86 -55.96 30.76
CA VAL A 27 -43.59 -55.84 30.05
C VAL A 27 -42.56 -56.74 30.73
N LEU A 28 -41.97 -57.64 29.96
CA LEU A 28 -40.98 -58.62 30.42
C LEU A 28 -39.62 -58.30 29.79
N HIS A 29 -38.58 -58.21 30.61
CA HIS A 29 -37.20 -58.05 30.14
C HIS A 29 -36.32 -59.15 30.75
N PHE A 30 -35.68 -59.94 29.88
CA PHE A 30 -34.75 -60.99 30.29
C PHE A 30 -33.34 -60.41 30.47
N ILE A 31 -32.69 -60.75 31.58
CA ILE A 31 -31.27 -60.43 31.81
C ILE A 31 -30.46 -61.71 31.51
N PRO A 32 -29.67 -61.74 30.43
CA PRO A 32 -28.86 -62.91 30.11
C PRO A 32 -27.78 -63.11 31.18
N SER A 33 -27.74 -64.30 31.80
CA SER A 33 -26.72 -64.71 32.76
C SER A 33 -26.40 -66.19 32.55
N SER A 34 -25.13 -66.57 32.71
CA SER A 34 -24.63 -67.91 32.40
C SER A 34 -25.02 -68.99 33.43
N THR A 35 -25.51 -68.60 34.62
CA THR A 35 -25.79 -69.54 35.72
C THR A 35 -27.25 -69.54 36.20
N ASP A 36 -27.96 -68.40 36.12
CA ASP A 36 -29.31 -68.24 36.68
C ASP A 36 -30.19 -67.40 35.75
N VAL A 37 -31.49 -67.69 35.65
CA VAL A 37 -32.41 -66.83 34.90
C VAL A 37 -32.89 -65.68 35.77
N ARG A 38 -32.70 -64.45 35.26
CA ARG A 38 -33.21 -63.23 35.88
C ARG A 38 -34.19 -62.56 34.94
N VAL A 39 -35.41 -62.36 35.43
CA VAL A 39 -36.49 -61.73 34.67
C VAL A 39 -36.95 -60.50 35.42
N LEU A 40 -36.95 -59.36 34.74
CA LEU A 40 -37.60 -58.15 35.24
C LEU A 40 -39.01 -58.09 34.68
N VAL A 41 -39.98 -57.87 35.55
CA VAL A 41 -41.40 -57.84 35.21
C VAL A 41 -42.01 -56.55 35.71
N HIS A 42 -42.72 -55.85 34.83
CA HIS A 42 -43.63 -54.77 35.20
C HIS A 42 -45.04 -55.11 34.74
N ALA A 43 -46.01 -55.07 35.65
CA ALA A 43 -47.42 -55.25 35.34
C ALA A 43 -48.12 -53.89 35.39
N SER A 44 -48.61 -53.42 34.24
CA SER A 44 -49.36 -52.17 34.18
C SER A 44 -50.84 -52.42 34.48
N SER A 45 -51.28 -52.00 35.67
CA SER A 45 -52.69 -52.05 36.08
C SER A 45 -53.11 -50.70 36.66
N VAL A 46 -54.22 -50.14 36.16
CA VAL A 46 -54.68 -48.78 36.49
C VAL A 46 -55.15 -48.67 37.96
N THR A 47 -55.57 -49.78 38.56
CA THR A 47 -56.23 -49.83 39.88
C THR A 47 -55.36 -50.38 41.00
N HIS A 48 -54.13 -50.83 40.73
CA HIS A 48 -53.28 -51.54 41.71
C HIS A 48 -52.16 -50.67 42.30
N PRO A 49 -51.78 -50.85 43.59
CA PRO A 49 -50.64 -50.18 44.21
C PRO A 49 -49.28 -50.50 43.55
N SER A 50 -49.16 -51.65 42.87
CA SER A 50 -47.95 -52.10 42.17
C SER A 50 -47.68 -51.40 40.82
N LYS A 51 -48.53 -50.43 40.42
CA LYS A 51 -48.37 -49.66 39.18
C LYS A 51 -47.06 -48.85 39.10
N ASN A 52 -46.40 -48.62 40.24
CA ASN A 52 -45.14 -47.89 40.31
C ASN A 52 -43.93 -48.79 40.63
N GLU A 53 -44.06 -50.11 40.44
CA GLU A 53 -43.04 -51.08 40.83
C GLU A 53 -42.51 -51.88 39.62
N ILE A 54 -41.20 -52.17 39.62
CA ILE A 54 -40.58 -53.16 38.75
C ILE A 54 -40.08 -54.31 39.63
N VAL A 55 -40.44 -55.54 39.29
CA VAL A 55 -40.12 -56.73 40.10
C VAL A 55 -39.01 -57.54 39.44
N LEU A 56 -37.96 -57.85 40.20
CA LEU A 56 -36.91 -58.77 39.78
C LEU A 56 -37.22 -60.18 40.29
N LEU A 57 -37.46 -61.07 39.33
CA LEU A 57 -37.57 -62.50 39.54
C LEU A 57 -36.24 -63.18 39.25
N ARG A 58 -35.83 -64.12 40.09
CA ARG A 58 -34.66 -64.96 39.88
C ARG A 58 -35.06 -66.41 40.07
N GLY A 59 -34.51 -67.28 39.23
CA GLY A 59 -34.77 -68.70 39.32
C GLY A 59 -33.78 -69.54 38.55
N ASP A 60 -33.91 -70.84 38.74
CA ASP A 60 -33.12 -71.84 38.03
C ASP A 60 -33.91 -72.34 36.83
N LEU A 61 -33.29 -72.33 35.66
CA LEU A 61 -33.88 -72.85 34.42
C LEU A 61 -33.42 -74.29 34.21
N THR A 62 -34.28 -75.24 34.56
CA THR A 62 -34.07 -76.64 34.19
C THR A 62 -34.89 -76.98 32.94
N SER A 63 -34.56 -78.08 32.24
CA SER A 63 -35.26 -78.49 31.02
C SER A 63 -36.75 -78.87 31.21
N LYS A 64 -37.26 -78.86 32.45
CA LYS A 64 -38.64 -79.27 32.79
C LYS A 64 -39.38 -78.32 33.73
N VAL A 65 -38.70 -77.47 34.49
CA VAL A 65 -39.31 -76.56 35.48
C VAL A 65 -38.59 -75.21 35.44
N LEU A 66 -39.39 -74.14 35.36
CA LEU A 66 -39.01 -72.76 35.59
C LEU A 66 -39.58 -72.38 36.97
N ASP A 67 -38.71 -72.22 37.96
CA ASP A 67 -39.10 -71.81 39.33
C ASP A 67 -38.54 -70.43 39.63
N LEU A 68 -39.40 -69.40 39.57
CA LEU A 68 -39.04 -68.00 39.73
C LEU A 68 -39.50 -67.43 41.07
N ASP A 69 -38.55 -66.95 41.87
CA ASP A 69 -38.79 -66.27 43.14
C ASP A 69 -38.64 -64.74 43.03
N VAL A 70 -39.47 -64.01 43.78
CA VAL A 70 -39.39 -62.55 43.89
C VAL A 70 -38.20 -62.18 44.76
N VAL A 71 -37.15 -61.63 44.15
CA VAL A 71 -35.93 -61.23 44.86
C VAL A 71 -36.05 -59.78 45.34
N ARG A 72 -36.48 -58.86 44.47
CA ARG A 72 -36.50 -57.41 44.75
C ARG A 72 -37.66 -56.70 44.06
N ARG A 73 -38.09 -55.60 44.68
CA ARG A 73 -39.05 -54.64 44.14
C ARG A 73 -38.38 -53.26 44.03
N TYR A 74 -38.39 -52.68 42.84
CA TYR A 74 -37.89 -51.34 42.56
C TYR A 74 -39.07 -50.38 42.50
N VAL A 75 -39.12 -49.37 43.38
CA VAL A 75 -40.31 -48.53 43.61
C VAL A 75 -40.05 -47.08 43.20
N VAL A 76 -41.05 -46.46 42.55
CA VAL A 76 -41.04 -45.07 42.08
C VAL A 76 -42.26 -44.30 42.62
N PRO A 77 -42.17 -42.98 42.88
CA PRO A 77 -43.34 -42.17 43.22
C PRO A 77 -44.26 -41.94 42.00
N ALA A 78 -45.49 -42.46 42.08
CA ALA A 78 -46.69 -42.16 41.27
C ALA A 78 -46.46 -41.70 39.81
N ALA A 79 -46.09 -42.63 38.92
CA ALA A 79 -45.92 -42.35 37.50
C ALA A 79 -46.21 -43.60 36.64
N ARG A 80 -46.51 -43.41 35.35
CA ARG A 80 -46.72 -44.52 34.39
C ARG A 80 -45.38 -44.92 33.77
N LEU A 81 -45.05 -46.20 33.79
CA LEU A 81 -43.84 -46.70 33.13
C LEU A 81 -43.96 -46.57 31.59
N VAL A 82 -42.92 -46.03 30.97
CA VAL A 82 -42.74 -45.98 29.52
C VAL A 82 -41.92 -47.19 29.08
N ASP A 83 -40.71 -47.34 29.63
CA ASP A 83 -39.77 -48.40 29.28
C ASP A 83 -38.67 -48.55 30.34
N PHE A 84 -37.94 -49.66 30.34
CA PHE A 84 -36.78 -49.87 31.21
C PHE A 84 -35.73 -50.79 30.57
N VAL A 85 -34.46 -50.56 30.88
CA VAL A 85 -33.32 -51.32 30.36
C VAL A 85 -32.29 -51.58 31.46
N VAL A 86 -31.52 -52.66 31.32
CA VAL A 86 -30.39 -52.96 32.20
C VAL A 86 -29.09 -52.60 31.50
N VAL A 87 -28.24 -51.80 32.15
CA VAL A 87 -26.95 -51.33 31.62
C VAL A 87 -25.82 -51.83 32.50
N GLY A 88 -24.78 -52.40 31.88
CA GLY A 88 -23.56 -52.86 32.53
C GLY A 88 -22.96 -54.08 31.81
N PRO A 89 -21.65 -54.36 31.98
CA PRO A 89 -21.02 -55.53 31.39
C PRO A 89 -21.66 -56.82 31.91
N SER A 90 -21.99 -57.74 31.00
CA SER A 90 -22.61 -59.04 31.34
C SER A 90 -21.70 -59.93 32.21
N SER A 91 -20.40 -59.63 32.27
CA SER A 91 -19.37 -60.40 32.98
C SER A 91 -19.24 -60.10 34.47
N THR A 92 -19.68 -58.92 34.97
CA THR A 92 -19.58 -58.56 36.39
C THR A 92 -20.94 -58.14 36.96
N SER A 93 -21.53 -59.00 37.79
CA SER A 93 -22.88 -58.79 38.34
C SER A 93 -23.01 -57.66 39.38
N SER A 94 -21.91 -56.99 39.77
CA SER A 94 -21.90 -55.92 40.77
C SER A 94 -22.03 -54.51 40.19
N SER A 95 -21.89 -54.36 38.87
CA SER A 95 -21.89 -53.06 38.17
C SER A 95 -23.13 -52.82 37.30
N GLN A 96 -24.10 -53.75 37.30
CA GLN A 96 -25.33 -53.60 36.53
C GLN A 96 -26.27 -52.60 37.18
N GLN A 97 -26.79 -51.67 36.39
CA GLN A 97 -27.78 -50.68 36.79
C GLN A 97 -29.06 -50.86 35.98
N LEU A 98 -30.21 -50.86 36.65
CA LEU A 98 -31.52 -50.80 36.02
C LEU A 98 -31.88 -49.33 35.81
N VAL A 99 -32.18 -48.96 34.58
CA VAL A 99 -32.65 -47.62 34.23
C VAL A 99 -34.07 -47.71 33.72
N SER A 100 -34.93 -46.84 34.21
CA SER A 100 -36.35 -46.85 33.90
C SER A 100 -36.86 -45.44 33.62
N VAL A 101 -37.82 -45.33 32.71
CA VAL A 101 -38.42 -44.07 32.29
C VAL A 101 -39.89 -44.09 32.59
N TRP A 102 -40.32 -43.04 33.26
CA TRP A 102 -41.66 -42.88 33.78
C TRP A 102 -42.25 -41.56 33.31
N ARG A 103 -43.55 -41.51 33.14
CA ARG A 103 -44.29 -40.32 32.71
C ARG A 103 -45.38 -39.96 33.71
N SER A 104 -45.50 -38.67 34.00
CA SER A 104 -46.65 -38.04 34.65
C SER A 104 -47.37 -37.10 33.69
N VAL A 105 -48.48 -36.50 34.13
CA VAL A 105 -49.26 -35.54 33.34
C VAL A 105 -48.46 -34.26 33.05
N ALA A 106 -47.50 -33.91 33.91
CA ALA A 106 -46.73 -32.68 33.83
C ALA A 106 -45.24 -32.87 33.44
N GLU A 107 -44.61 -33.99 33.82
CA GLU A 107 -43.17 -34.20 33.66
C GLU A 107 -42.84 -35.67 33.31
N ASP A 108 -41.71 -35.88 32.64
CA ASP A 108 -41.10 -37.19 32.42
C ASP A 108 -39.94 -37.39 33.41
N PHE A 109 -39.78 -38.60 33.93
CA PHE A 109 -38.77 -38.93 34.92
C PHE A 109 -37.90 -40.09 34.47
N VAL A 110 -36.60 -40.00 34.75
CA VAL A 110 -35.66 -41.12 34.60
C VAL A 110 -35.18 -41.53 35.99
N TYR A 111 -35.30 -42.82 36.31
CA TYR A 111 -34.82 -43.41 37.56
C TYR A 111 -33.74 -44.44 37.29
N VAL A 112 -32.67 -44.38 38.07
CA VAL A 112 -31.59 -45.37 38.08
C VAL A 112 -31.64 -46.16 39.38
N PHE A 113 -31.49 -47.48 39.27
CA PHE A 113 -31.45 -48.41 40.39
C PHE A 113 -30.21 -49.31 40.31
N PRO A 114 -29.50 -49.53 41.42
CA PRO A 114 -28.42 -50.51 41.46
C PRO A 114 -28.97 -51.94 41.48
N ILE A 115 -28.51 -52.80 40.55
CA ILE A 115 -28.79 -54.25 40.58
C ILE A 115 -27.67 -54.91 41.40
N SER A 116 -27.62 -54.63 42.70
CA SER A 116 -26.67 -55.32 43.58
C SER A 116 -27.12 -56.76 43.89
N ARG A 117 -26.20 -57.64 44.30
CA ARG A 117 -26.57 -58.98 44.81
C ARG A 117 -27.01 -58.96 46.29
N THR A 118 -26.53 -57.99 47.05
CA THR A 118 -26.77 -57.80 48.50
C THR A 118 -27.49 -56.47 48.74
N GLY A 119 -28.45 -56.41 49.66
CA GLY A 119 -29.23 -55.20 49.94
C GLY A 119 -30.71 -55.43 50.28
N PRO A 120 -31.47 -54.36 50.54
CA PRO A 120 -32.88 -54.44 50.93
C PRO A 120 -33.76 -55.01 49.81
N LYS A 121 -34.87 -55.67 50.19
CA LYS A 121 -35.86 -56.23 49.25
C LYS A 121 -36.60 -55.15 48.45
N VAL A 122 -36.70 -53.94 48.99
CA VAL A 122 -37.31 -52.78 48.35
C VAL A 122 -36.22 -51.75 48.10
N ILE A 123 -36.08 -51.31 46.84
CA ILE A 123 -35.09 -50.33 46.42
C ILE A 123 -35.82 -49.11 45.88
N LEU A 124 -35.57 -47.96 46.49
CA LEU A 124 -36.08 -46.67 46.02
C LEU A 124 -35.20 -46.17 44.86
N GLY A 125 -35.84 -45.69 43.81
CA GLY A 125 -35.13 -45.18 42.64
C GLY A 125 -34.46 -43.85 42.92
N GLN A 126 -33.25 -43.68 42.40
CA GLN A 126 -32.59 -42.37 42.37
C GLN A 126 -33.06 -41.63 41.11
N ARG A 127 -33.77 -40.50 41.28
CA ARG A 127 -34.17 -39.63 40.17
C ARG A 127 -32.92 -39.00 39.56
N VAL A 128 -32.76 -39.15 38.24
CA VAL A 128 -31.78 -38.38 37.47
C VAL A 128 -32.27 -36.94 37.42
N LYS A 129 -31.52 -36.03 38.05
CA LYS A 129 -31.81 -34.59 38.02
C LYS A 129 -31.34 -33.99 36.69
N GLY A 130 -32.00 -32.93 36.22
CA GLY A 130 -31.60 -32.17 35.03
C GLY A 130 -32.39 -32.47 33.75
N LEU A 131 -33.34 -33.42 33.77
CA LEU A 131 -34.26 -33.65 32.65
C LEU A 131 -35.24 -32.48 32.43
N ASP A 132 -35.47 -31.70 33.49
CA ASP A 132 -36.47 -30.63 33.58
C ASP A 132 -35.97 -29.26 33.06
N THR A 133 -34.79 -29.23 32.45
CA THR A 133 -34.02 -27.99 32.23
C THR A 133 -34.58 -27.13 31.10
N PHE A 134 -34.95 -27.66 29.94
CA PHE A 134 -35.27 -26.79 28.81
C PHE A 134 -36.53 -25.92 29.01
N ALA A 135 -37.60 -26.49 29.58
CA ALA A 135 -38.87 -25.76 29.78
C ALA A 135 -38.78 -24.77 30.96
N HIS A 136 -38.27 -25.21 32.12
CA HIS A 136 -38.20 -24.36 33.32
C HIS A 136 -37.07 -23.32 33.28
N HIS A 137 -35.98 -23.57 32.53
CA HIS A 137 -34.85 -22.64 32.44
C HIS A 137 -35.20 -21.39 31.64
N HIS A 138 -36.07 -21.48 30.64
CA HIS A 138 -36.48 -20.34 29.80
C HIS A 138 -37.79 -19.67 30.24
N GLU A 139 -38.55 -20.29 31.15
CA GLU A 139 -39.74 -19.69 31.77
C GLU A 139 -39.44 -18.70 32.91
N SER A 140 -38.22 -18.74 33.47
CA SER A 140 -37.83 -18.01 34.68
C SER A 140 -36.97 -16.76 34.47
N HIS A 141 -36.59 -16.44 33.23
CA HIS A 141 -35.74 -15.28 32.98
C HIS A 141 -36.56 -13.98 32.88
N ASP A 142 -36.61 -13.22 33.97
CA ASP A 142 -36.72 -11.76 33.91
C ASP A 142 -35.40 -11.24 33.30
N LEU A 143 -35.41 -11.04 31.98
CA LEU A 143 -34.26 -10.56 31.24
C LEU A 143 -34.22 -9.03 31.32
N ASP A 144 -33.26 -8.48 32.05
CA ASP A 144 -32.93 -7.05 31.98
C ASP A 144 -32.36 -6.74 30.59
N PHE A 145 -33.18 -6.16 29.72
CA PHE A 145 -32.77 -5.73 28.38
C PHE A 145 -32.37 -4.25 28.39
N SER A 146 -31.06 -3.98 28.40
CA SER A 146 -30.53 -2.62 28.17
C SER A 146 -29.85 -2.46 26.79
N ALA A 147 -30.06 -3.39 25.87
CA ALA A 147 -29.26 -3.50 24.64
C ALA A 147 -30.01 -3.13 23.35
N ASP A 148 -29.22 -2.82 22.30
CA ASP A 148 -29.66 -2.53 20.93
C ASP A 148 -30.51 -3.65 20.31
N VAL A 149 -31.37 -3.28 19.36
CA VAL A 149 -32.29 -4.18 18.64
C VAL A 149 -31.60 -5.42 18.06
N ALA A 150 -30.38 -5.27 17.54
CA ALA A 150 -29.61 -6.36 16.94
C ALA A 150 -29.17 -7.41 17.96
N ASP A 151 -28.84 -7.01 19.19
CA ASP A 151 -28.44 -7.92 20.26
C ASP A 151 -29.62 -8.76 20.75
N ILE A 152 -30.82 -8.16 20.79
CA ILE A 152 -32.06 -8.84 21.16
C ILE A 152 -32.33 -9.97 20.16
N ASP A 153 -32.29 -9.67 18.86
CA ASP A 153 -32.55 -10.64 17.79
C ASP A 153 -31.53 -11.78 17.77
N VAL A 154 -30.23 -11.46 17.88
CA VAL A 154 -29.16 -12.48 17.87
C VAL A 154 -29.28 -13.41 19.08
N ARG A 155 -29.57 -12.86 20.26
CA ARG A 155 -29.71 -13.64 21.50
C ARG A 155 -30.93 -14.55 21.46
N PHE A 156 -32.07 -14.04 21.01
CA PHE A 156 -33.26 -14.87 20.83
C PHE A 156 -33.05 -15.92 19.76
N LEU A 157 -32.47 -15.59 18.60
CA LEU A 157 -32.16 -16.56 17.55
C LEU A 157 -31.23 -17.69 18.00
N TYR A 158 -30.28 -17.41 18.89
CA TYR A 158 -29.42 -18.43 19.50
C TYR A 158 -30.24 -19.43 20.33
N ILE A 159 -31.12 -18.91 21.20
CA ILE A 159 -32.06 -19.71 22.03
C ILE A 159 -33.07 -20.45 21.13
N PHE A 160 -33.49 -19.82 20.05
CA PHE A 160 -34.54 -20.27 19.15
C PHE A 160 -34.12 -21.31 18.11
N ALA A 161 -32.83 -21.36 17.76
CA ALA A 161 -32.34 -22.18 16.65
C ALA A 161 -32.64 -23.67 16.83
N GLU A 162 -32.62 -24.15 18.07
CA GLU A 162 -32.91 -25.56 18.38
C GLU A 162 -34.42 -25.84 18.38
N CYS A 163 -35.25 -24.94 18.92
CA CYS A 163 -36.70 -25.11 18.94
C CYS A 163 -37.35 -25.06 17.55
N ILE A 164 -36.98 -24.08 16.71
CA ILE A 164 -37.61 -23.93 15.39
C ILE A 164 -37.15 -25.03 14.45
N ARG A 165 -35.87 -25.43 14.47
CA ARG A 165 -35.37 -26.51 13.61
C ARG A 165 -36.15 -27.79 13.84
N HIS A 166 -36.50 -28.10 15.09
CA HIS A 166 -37.31 -29.27 15.42
C HIS A 166 -38.80 -29.06 15.12
N ALA A 167 -39.42 -27.94 15.54
CA ALA A 167 -40.83 -27.65 15.30
C ALA A 167 -41.19 -27.52 13.80
N LEU A 168 -40.27 -27.06 12.95
CA LEU A 168 -40.46 -26.96 11.49
C LEU A 168 -39.97 -28.19 10.72
N SER A 169 -39.14 -29.06 11.31
CA SER A 169 -38.80 -30.37 10.69
C SER A 169 -40.02 -31.26 10.50
N ALA A 170 -41.05 -31.09 11.35
CA ALA A 170 -42.35 -31.72 11.21
C ALA A 170 -43.14 -31.20 9.98
N ALA A 171 -42.78 -30.03 9.45
CA ALA A 171 -43.43 -29.37 8.31
C ALA A 171 -42.62 -29.52 7.00
N SER A 172 -42.06 -30.71 6.73
CA SER A 172 -41.73 -31.31 5.41
C SER A 172 -41.09 -30.45 4.29
N THR A 173 -40.53 -29.28 4.56
CA THR A 173 -39.86 -28.45 3.53
C THR A 173 -38.40 -28.27 3.91
N ALA A 174 -37.51 -28.69 3.01
CA ALA A 174 -36.07 -28.62 3.15
C ALA A 174 -35.59 -27.15 3.07
N VAL A 175 -35.88 -26.36 4.09
CA VAL A 175 -35.39 -24.99 4.23
C VAL A 175 -34.09 -25.02 5.03
N SER A 176 -33.03 -24.39 4.51
CA SER A 176 -31.75 -24.30 5.22
C SER A 176 -31.91 -23.56 6.55
N GLY A 177 -31.15 -23.97 7.58
CA GLY A 177 -31.23 -23.35 8.91
C GLY A 177 -31.01 -21.83 8.91
N ALA A 178 -30.17 -21.32 7.99
CA ALA A 178 -29.96 -19.88 7.80
C ALA A 178 -31.19 -19.18 7.19
N ALA A 179 -31.85 -19.79 6.20
CA ALA A 179 -33.08 -19.25 5.62
C ALA A 179 -34.21 -19.22 6.65
N LEU A 180 -34.29 -20.24 7.50
CA LEU A 180 -35.27 -20.34 8.59
C LEU A 180 -35.04 -19.27 9.68
N ARG A 181 -33.78 -18.97 10.05
CA ARG A 181 -33.46 -17.84 10.93
C ARG A 181 -33.88 -16.50 10.33
N ARG A 182 -33.65 -16.29 9.02
CA ARG A 182 -34.09 -15.08 8.31
C ARG A 182 -35.62 -14.96 8.28
N LEU A 183 -36.32 -16.04 7.97
CA LEU A 183 -37.80 -16.06 7.97
C LEU A 183 -38.38 -15.79 9.36
N ALA A 184 -37.76 -16.32 10.42
CA ALA A 184 -38.15 -16.02 11.79
C ALA A 184 -37.95 -14.53 12.12
N LEU A 185 -36.80 -13.93 11.73
CA LEU A 185 -36.56 -12.50 11.90
C LEU A 185 -37.58 -11.64 11.14
N GLU A 186 -37.89 -11.99 9.90
CA GLU A 186 -38.89 -11.28 9.10
C GLU A 186 -40.29 -11.37 9.71
N ALA A 187 -40.66 -12.54 10.25
CA ALA A 187 -41.93 -12.74 10.93
C ALA A 187 -42.01 -11.91 12.22
N VAL A 188 -40.98 -11.96 13.07
CA VAL A 188 -40.89 -11.14 14.28
C VAL A 188 -40.92 -9.66 13.92
N HIS A 189 -40.20 -9.22 12.89
CA HIS A 189 -40.19 -7.83 12.45
C HIS A 189 -41.57 -7.37 11.98
N ARG A 190 -42.29 -8.19 11.21
CA ARG A 190 -43.68 -7.90 10.80
C ARG A 190 -44.63 -7.80 12.00
N GLU A 191 -44.55 -8.74 12.93
CA GLU A 191 -45.42 -8.81 14.11
C GLU A 191 -45.14 -7.68 15.11
N CYS A 192 -43.87 -7.26 15.23
CA CYS A 192 -43.48 -6.06 15.97
C CYS A 192 -44.06 -4.78 15.38
N GLN A 193 -44.01 -4.63 14.04
CA GLN A 193 -44.61 -3.47 13.37
C GLN A 193 -46.12 -3.40 13.58
N ASP A 194 -46.79 -4.56 13.56
CA ASP A 194 -48.23 -4.65 13.78
C ASP A 194 -48.63 -4.36 15.24
N GLN A 195 -47.85 -4.82 16.23
CA GLN A 195 -48.08 -4.52 17.65
C GLN A 195 -47.75 -3.05 17.99
N ALA A 196 -46.65 -2.50 17.48
CA ALA A 196 -46.30 -1.09 17.66
C ALA A 196 -47.32 -0.13 17.02
N ARG A 197 -48.01 -0.55 15.93
CA ARG A 197 -49.12 0.23 15.34
C ARG A 197 -50.38 0.25 16.21
N ARG A 198 -50.60 -0.80 17.01
CA ARG A 198 -51.76 -0.93 17.91
C ARG A 198 -51.53 -0.18 19.23
N GLU A 199 -50.31 -0.23 19.74
CA GLU A 199 -49.90 0.39 21.01
C GLU A 199 -49.09 1.66 20.72
N LYS A 200 -49.77 2.79 20.54
CA LYS A 200 -49.18 4.06 20.07
C LYS A 200 -48.07 4.69 20.96
N GLN A 201 -47.59 4.01 22.01
CA GLN A 201 -46.66 4.60 22.99
C GLN A 201 -45.89 3.57 23.85
N THR A 202 -45.42 2.47 23.26
CA THR A 202 -44.55 1.49 23.94
C THR A 202 -43.13 1.50 23.34
N ASP A 203 -42.11 1.32 24.19
CA ASP A 203 -40.71 1.24 23.75
C ASP A 203 -40.54 0.12 22.72
N ALA A 204 -39.98 0.45 21.55
CA ALA A 204 -39.84 -0.49 20.43
C ALA A 204 -39.08 -1.77 20.81
N ASN A 205 -38.11 -1.67 21.73
CA ASN A 205 -37.37 -2.81 22.25
C ASN A 205 -38.23 -3.71 23.15
N ALA A 206 -39.11 -3.13 23.97
CA ALA A 206 -40.01 -3.89 24.85
C ALA A 206 -41.05 -4.67 24.04
N VAL A 207 -41.61 -4.06 22.98
CA VAL A 207 -42.52 -4.75 22.05
C VAL A 207 -41.80 -5.90 21.36
N ARG A 208 -40.57 -5.67 20.88
CA ARG A 208 -39.78 -6.70 20.20
C ARG A 208 -39.46 -7.89 21.10
N VAL A 209 -39.09 -7.64 22.36
CA VAL A 209 -38.90 -8.66 23.39
C VAL A 209 -40.19 -9.44 23.65
N ALA A 210 -41.32 -8.75 23.79
CA ALA A 210 -42.62 -9.39 24.03
C ALA A 210 -43.02 -10.34 22.88
N VAL A 211 -42.81 -9.93 21.62
CA VAL A 211 -43.02 -10.81 20.45
C VAL A 211 -42.13 -12.04 20.49
N TRP A 212 -40.83 -11.85 20.80
CA TRP A 212 -39.90 -12.97 20.92
C TRP A 212 -40.29 -13.95 22.04
N LEU A 213 -40.72 -13.45 23.20
CA LEU A 213 -41.19 -14.28 24.32
C LEU A 213 -42.48 -15.02 23.96
N GLN A 214 -43.43 -14.39 23.27
CA GLN A 214 -44.66 -15.04 22.79
C GLN A 214 -44.35 -16.16 21.80
N LEU A 215 -43.42 -15.92 20.86
CA LEU A 215 -42.96 -16.93 19.93
C LEU A 215 -42.28 -18.08 20.71
N LEU A 216 -41.46 -17.76 21.72
CA LEU A 216 -40.72 -18.75 22.50
C LEU A 216 -41.69 -19.66 23.26
N GLN A 217 -42.69 -19.07 23.92
CA GLN A 217 -43.77 -19.81 24.59
C GLN A 217 -44.56 -20.72 23.65
N LYS A 218 -44.80 -20.30 22.40
CA LYS A 218 -45.45 -21.17 21.39
C LYS A 218 -44.53 -22.32 21.01
N CYS A 219 -43.24 -22.05 20.79
CA CYS A 219 -42.25 -23.06 20.44
C CYS A 219 -41.97 -24.05 21.58
N THR A 220 -41.93 -23.62 22.85
CA THR A 220 -41.77 -24.50 24.01
C THR A 220 -42.98 -25.41 24.20
N LYS A 221 -44.20 -24.91 23.94
CA LYS A 221 -45.42 -25.74 23.92
C LYS A 221 -45.37 -26.80 22.82
N LEU A 222 -44.95 -26.43 21.60
CA LEU A 222 -44.77 -27.40 20.50
C LEU A 222 -43.67 -28.40 20.82
N TRP A 223 -42.55 -27.94 21.39
CA TRP A 223 -41.46 -28.78 21.85
C TRP A 223 -41.96 -29.80 22.87
N ALA A 224 -42.69 -29.39 23.91
CA ALA A 224 -43.24 -30.29 24.92
C ALA A 224 -44.15 -31.39 24.32
N VAL A 225 -44.91 -31.08 23.26
CA VAL A 225 -45.76 -32.05 22.56
C VAL A 225 -44.96 -33.05 21.72
N GLU A 226 -43.83 -32.64 21.15
CA GLU A 226 -42.95 -33.53 20.37
C GLU A 226 -41.94 -34.29 21.25
N ASN A 227 -41.65 -33.76 22.43
CA ASN A 227 -40.65 -34.25 23.36
C ASN A 227 -41.11 -35.45 24.21
N ILE A 228 -41.84 -36.37 23.59
CA ILE A 228 -42.45 -37.53 24.21
C ILE A 228 -41.46 -38.71 24.19
N PRO A 229 -40.94 -39.20 25.34
CA PRO A 229 -40.18 -40.44 25.39
C PRO A 229 -41.01 -41.64 24.93
N LEU A 230 -40.39 -42.46 24.09
CA LEU A 230 -40.93 -43.69 23.51
C LEU A 230 -40.26 -44.94 24.08
N GLY A 231 -38.98 -44.86 24.46
CA GLY A 231 -38.24 -45.99 25.03
C GLY A 231 -36.80 -45.64 25.40
N VAL A 232 -36.08 -46.60 25.98
CA VAL A 232 -34.65 -46.45 26.34
C VAL A 232 -33.82 -47.57 25.73
N ALA A 233 -32.68 -47.20 25.17
CA ALA A 233 -31.67 -48.11 24.69
C ALA A 233 -30.32 -47.84 25.35
N SER A 234 -29.42 -48.81 25.29
CA SER A 234 -28.01 -48.65 25.65
C SER A 234 -27.17 -48.81 24.39
N ILE A 235 -26.39 -47.79 24.03
CA ILE A 235 -25.45 -47.82 22.91
C ILE A 235 -24.06 -47.62 23.48
N GLN A 236 -23.18 -48.62 23.32
CA GLN A 236 -21.77 -48.56 23.74
C GLN A 236 -21.59 -48.08 25.21
N GLY A 237 -22.45 -48.55 26.11
CA GLY A 237 -22.39 -48.21 27.54
C GLY A 237 -23.05 -46.87 27.92
N SER A 238 -23.47 -46.05 26.96
CA SER A 238 -24.23 -44.81 27.19
C SER A 238 -25.72 -45.03 27.01
N LEU A 239 -26.53 -44.40 27.86
CA LEU A 239 -27.98 -44.49 27.84
C LEU A 239 -28.57 -43.51 26.82
N VAL A 240 -29.39 -44.03 25.91
CA VAL A 240 -30.07 -43.25 24.88
C VAL A 240 -31.57 -43.32 25.12
N LEU A 241 -32.16 -42.17 25.37
CA LEU A 241 -33.60 -41.98 25.49
C LEU A 241 -34.17 -41.64 24.09
N LEU A 242 -34.98 -42.55 23.57
CA LEU A 242 -35.66 -42.41 22.28
C LEU A 242 -36.92 -41.56 22.47
N ARG A 243 -37.05 -40.48 21.71
CA ARG A 243 -38.22 -39.60 21.70
C ARG A 243 -38.81 -39.53 20.30
N ARG A 244 -40.05 -39.06 20.17
CA ARG A 244 -40.85 -39.14 18.93
C ARG A 244 -40.14 -38.63 17.67
N ASN A 245 -39.33 -37.56 17.77
CA ASN A 245 -38.62 -36.94 16.64
C ASN A 245 -37.12 -36.68 16.91
N HIS A 246 -36.58 -37.12 18.05
CA HIS A 246 -35.17 -36.92 18.39
C HIS A 246 -34.66 -37.97 19.38
N THR A 247 -33.34 -38.12 19.44
CA THR A 247 -32.66 -38.95 20.42
C THR A 247 -32.00 -38.05 21.45
N SER A 248 -32.06 -38.45 22.72
CA SER A 248 -31.37 -37.75 23.81
C SER A 248 -30.43 -38.73 24.48
N ILE A 249 -29.18 -38.31 24.67
CA ILE A 249 -28.15 -39.15 25.28
C ILE A 249 -27.96 -38.65 26.71
N LEU A 250 -28.07 -39.56 27.68
CA LEU A 250 -27.79 -39.22 29.07
C LEU A 250 -26.28 -39.13 29.26
N PHE A 251 -25.84 -37.95 29.68
CA PHE A 251 -24.44 -37.60 29.89
C PHE A 251 -24.20 -37.26 31.36
N PRO A 252 -23.09 -37.69 31.98
CA PRO A 252 -22.74 -37.29 33.34
C PRO A 252 -22.66 -35.77 33.47
N SER A 253 -23.18 -35.21 34.56
CA SER A 253 -23.04 -33.76 34.82
C SER A 253 -21.57 -33.36 34.90
N THR A 254 -21.23 -32.12 34.54
CA THR A 254 -19.87 -31.55 34.63
C THR A 254 -19.23 -31.77 36.01
N ARG A 255 -20.01 -31.65 37.10
CA ARG A 255 -19.56 -31.97 38.47
C ARG A 255 -19.11 -33.42 38.66
N ALA A 256 -19.83 -34.37 38.07
CA ALA A 256 -19.47 -35.79 38.13
C ALA A 256 -18.19 -36.07 37.34
N ILE A 257 -17.93 -35.31 36.27
CA ILE A 257 -16.70 -35.40 35.48
C ILE A 257 -15.51 -34.89 36.29
N ILE A 258 -15.63 -33.72 36.92
CA ILE A 258 -14.60 -33.15 37.81
C ILE A 258 -14.27 -34.11 38.97
N ALA A 259 -15.31 -34.68 39.60
CA ALA A 259 -15.14 -35.63 40.70
C ALA A 259 -14.43 -36.93 40.29
N THR A 260 -14.52 -37.33 39.01
CA THR A 260 -13.81 -38.51 38.49
C THR A 260 -12.34 -38.24 38.13
N THR A 261 -11.99 -36.98 37.85
CA THR A 261 -10.63 -36.58 37.47
C THR A 261 -9.77 -36.12 38.66
N GLY A 262 -10.39 -35.74 39.79
CA GLY A 262 -9.67 -35.32 41.00
C GLY A 262 -9.14 -36.49 41.83
N SER A 263 -7.83 -36.47 42.14
CA SER A 263 -7.20 -37.42 43.04
C SER A 263 -7.46 -37.08 44.52
N SER A 264 -8.37 -37.83 45.14
CA SER A 264 -8.37 -38.23 46.56
C SER A 264 -7.93 -37.20 47.64
N SER A 265 -8.86 -36.39 48.18
CA SER A 265 -8.87 -36.03 49.62
C SER A 265 -10.30 -35.69 50.14
N SER A 266 -10.95 -36.64 50.82
CA SER A 266 -12.41 -36.64 51.05
C SER A 266 -13.00 -35.58 51.99
N SER A 267 -12.20 -34.82 52.75
CA SER A 267 -12.73 -33.81 53.69
C SER A 267 -12.73 -32.39 53.15
N VAL A 268 -11.74 -32.02 52.33
CA VAL A 268 -11.66 -30.68 51.72
C VAL A 268 -12.66 -30.56 50.56
N HIS A 269 -12.99 -31.68 49.91
CA HIS A 269 -13.95 -31.80 48.80
C HIS A 269 -15.43 -31.67 49.20
N HIS A 270 -15.77 -31.54 50.48
CA HIS A 270 -17.16 -31.31 50.88
C HIS A 270 -17.48 -29.82 50.99
N ASP A 271 -16.54 -29.06 51.55
CA ASP A 271 -16.70 -27.63 51.87
C ASP A 271 -16.58 -26.75 50.60
N ASP A 272 -15.68 -27.11 49.66
CA ASP A 272 -15.55 -26.47 48.33
C ASP A 272 -16.77 -26.75 47.43
N ASP A 273 -17.32 -27.96 47.49
CA ASP A 273 -18.50 -28.42 46.78
C ASP A 273 -19.79 -27.77 47.31
N GLU A 274 -19.88 -27.57 48.62
CA GLU A 274 -20.96 -26.81 49.23
C GLU A 274 -20.82 -25.31 48.88
N LEU A 275 -19.61 -24.76 48.95
CA LEU A 275 -19.33 -23.37 48.58
C LEU A 275 -19.68 -23.09 47.11
N SER A 276 -19.23 -23.93 46.18
CA SER A 276 -19.51 -23.79 44.75
C SER A 276 -21.01 -23.85 44.45
N ALA A 277 -21.75 -24.74 45.11
CA ALA A 277 -23.21 -24.85 44.98
C ALA A 277 -23.96 -23.61 45.50
N LEU A 278 -23.41 -22.89 46.48
CA LEU A 278 -23.98 -21.66 47.02
C LEU A 278 -23.67 -20.43 46.15
N ILE A 279 -22.43 -20.29 45.67
CA ILE A 279 -22.00 -19.09 44.95
C ILE A 279 -22.43 -19.10 43.47
N THR A 280 -22.43 -20.27 42.82
CA THR A 280 -22.72 -20.39 41.38
C THR A 280 -24.08 -19.80 41.00
N PRO A 281 -25.21 -20.17 41.63
CA PRO A 281 -26.52 -19.62 41.25
C PRO A 281 -26.66 -18.12 41.53
N PHE A 282 -25.96 -17.59 42.54
CA PHE A 282 -26.01 -16.16 42.87
C PHE A 282 -25.23 -15.32 41.85
N PHE A 283 -23.96 -15.64 41.60
CA PHE A 283 -23.14 -14.85 40.67
C PHE A 283 -23.42 -15.16 39.19
N ALA A 284 -23.99 -16.31 38.85
CA ALA A 284 -24.48 -16.61 37.51
C ALA A 284 -25.69 -15.72 37.10
N SER A 285 -26.36 -15.10 38.07
CA SER A 285 -27.48 -14.19 37.80
C SER A 285 -27.03 -12.81 37.27
N PHE A 286 -25.74 -12.47 37.41
CA PHE A 286 -25.18 -11.20 36.96
C PHE A 286 -24.88 -11.19 35.45
N SER A 287 -24.84 -9.99 34.87
CA SER A 287 -24.39 -9.81 33.49
C SER A 287 -22.86 -9.95 33.40
N HIS A 288 -22.40 -10.80 32.47
CA HIS A 288 -20.97 -11.00 32.20
C HIS A 288 -20.56 -10.48 30.80
N ARG A 289 -21.41 -9.66 30.18
CA ARG A 289 -21.24 -9.19 28.79
C ARG A 289 -19.97 -8.37 28.61
N ASP A 290 -19.76 -7.36 29.46
CA ASP A 290 -18.65 -6.42 29.32
C ASP A 290 -17.31 -7.12 29.62
N VAL A 291 -17.30 -8.09 30.54
CA VAL A 291 -16.14 -8.93 30.83
C VAL A 291 -15.79 -9.82 29.64
N ARG A 292 -16.79 -10.50 29.03
CA ARG A 292 -16.58 -11.28 27.81
C ARG A 292 -16.07 -10.38 26.67
N ALA A 293 -16.68 -9.22 26.46
CA ALA A 293 -16.25 -8.27 25.44
C ALA A 293 -14.80 -7.80 25.65
N ALA A 294 -14.39 -7.55 26.91
CA ALA A 294 -13.02 -7.19 27.24
C ALA A 294 -12.03 -8.29 26.85
N VAL A 295 -12.34 -9.57 27.12
CA VAL A 295 -11.51 -10.71 26.67
C VAL A 295 -11.43 -10.77 25.14
N LEU A 296 -12.57 -10.62 24.44
CA LEU A 296 -12.59 -10.62 22.98
C LEU A 296 -11.77 -9.46 22.38
N CYS A 297 -11.74 -8.31 23.04
CA CYS A 297 -10.89 -7.19 22.64
C CYS A 297 -9.39 -7.52 22.75
N GLU A 298 -8.96 -8.30 23.76
CA GLU A 298 -7.56 -8.73 23.90
C GLU A 298 -7.06 -9.47 22.65
N TRP A 299 -7.93 -10.25 21.98
CA TRP A 299 -7.56 -10.96 20.74
C TRP A 299 -7.33 -10.03 19.55
N ASN A 300 -7.77 -8.78 19.61
CA ASN A 300 -7.65 -7.81 18.53
C ASN A 300 -6.54 -6.78 18.76
N VAL A 301 -5.98 -6.69 19.96
CA VAL A 301 -4.84 -5.82 20.31
C VAL A 301 -3.52 -6.44 19.83
N ASP A 302 -2.49 -5.62 19.62
CA ASP A 302 -1.15 -6.08 19.26
C ASP A 302 -0.40 -6.65 20.46
N LEU A 303 0.37 -7.73 20.26
CA LEU A 303 1.18 -8.38 21.29
C LEU A 303 2.13 -7.42 22.03
N HIS A 304 2.47 -6.27 21.43
CA HIS A 304 3.51 -5.34 21.90
C HIS A 304 3.05 -3.87 21.98
N VAL A 305 1.74 -3.58 22.15
CA VAL A 305 1.27 -2.19 22.34
C VAL A 305 0.37 -2.01 23.56
N ASP A 306 0.92 -1.30 24.55
CA ASP A 306 0.40 -0.38 25.57
C ASP A 306 -1.10 -0.38 25.99
N LEU A 307 -1.33 -0.91 27.20
CA LEU A 307 -1.78 -0.19 28.42
C LEU A 307 -3.10 0.61 28.45
N THR A 308 -3.93 0.63 27.41
CA THR A 308 -5.24 1.34 27.48
C THR A 308 -6.46 0.43 27.59
N SER A 309 -6.31 -0.90 27.55
CA SER A 309 -7.44 -1.77 27.91
C SER A 309 -7.71 -1.63 29.41
N PRO A 310 -8.96 -1.36 29.84
CA PRO A 310 -9.29 -1.44 31.26
C PRO A 310 -8.88 -2.83 31.73
N SER A 311 -8.21 -2.91 32.89
CA SER A 311 -7.80 -4.22 33.39
C SER A 311 -9.03 -5.12 33.47
N LEU A 312 -8.88 -6.37 33.04
CA LEU A 312 -9.96 -7.35 33.08
C LEU A 312 -10.61 -7.40 34.48
N LEU A 313 -9.78 -7.21 35.52
CA LEU A 313 -10.19 -7.09 36.91
C LEU A 313 -11.06 -5.86 37.16
N ASP A 314 -10.71 -4.68 36.66
CA ASP A 314 -11.53 -3.46 36.83
C ASP A 314 -12.86 -3.56 36.09
N THR A 315 -12.90 -4.26 34.96
CA THR A 315 -14.15 -4.54 34.25
C THR A 315 -15.03 -5.51 35.04
N LEU A 316 -14.44 -6.55 35.62
CA LEU A 316 -15.13 -7.49 36.49
C LEU A 316 -15.68 -6.81 37.76
N ARG A 317 -14.88 -5.95 38.41
CA ARG A 317 -15.32 -5.16 39.58
C ARG A 317 -16.48 -4.22 39.23
N ARG A 318 -16.45 -3.57 38.06
CA ARG A 318 -17.57 -2.73 37.60
C ARG A 318 -18.86 -3.52 37.37
N GLU A 319 -18.79 -4.69 36.74
CA GLU A 319 -19.96 -5.58 36.58
C GLU A 319 -20.48 -6.06 37.93
N LEU A 320 -19.57 -6.41 38.86
CA LEU A 320 -19.93 -6.80 40.21
C LEU A 320 -20.64 -5.66 40.97
N GLN A 321 -20.14 -4.43 40.87
CA GLN A 321 -20.78 -3.26 41.46
C GLN A 321 -22.17 -3.00 40.86
N ARG A 322 -22.33 -3.16 39.53
CA ARG A 322 -23.64 -3.07 38.87
C ARG A 322 -24.60 -4.15 39.39
N GLY A 323 -24.17 -5.41 39.43
CA GLY A 323 -24.97 -6.54 39.92
C GLY A 323 -25.33 -6.44 41.40
N LEU A 324 -24.46 -5.87 42.24
CA LEU A 324 -24.71 -5.73 43.68
C LEU A 324 -25.57 -4.51 44.03
N VAL A 325 -25.41 -3.38 43.32
CA VAL A 325 -26.04 -2.11 43.68
C VAL A 325 -27.28 -1.80 42.83
N HIS A 326 -27.31 -2.20 41.56
CA HIS A 326 -28.30 -1.71 40.58
C HIS A 326 -29.37 -2.75 40.23
N THR A 327 -29.21 -4.02 40.61
CA THR A 327 -30.21 -5.07 40.36
C THR A 327 -30.85 -5.54 41.67
N ASN A 328 -32.07 -6.09 41.59
CA ASN A 328 -32.75 -6.69 42.75
C ASN A 328 -32.03 -7.93 43.32
N GLN A 329 -31.05 -8.48 42.58
CA GLN A 329 -30.32 -9.69 42.93
C GLN A 329 -29.33 -9.46 44.08
N GLY A 330 -28.77 -8.26 44.22
CA GLY A 330 -27.85 -7.92 45.34
C GLY A 330 -28.48 -8.00 46.73
N LYS A 331 -29.81 -7.99 46.84
CA LYS A 331 -30.54 -8.05 48.13
C LYS A 331 -30.35 -9.37 48.88
N SER A 332 -30.04 -10.46 48.19
CA SER A 332 -29.80 -11.78 48.82
C SER A 332 -28.34 -11.98 49.25
N LEU A 333 -27.43 -11.02 49.00
CA LEU A 333 -26.03 -11.11 49.40
C LEU A 333 -25.84 -11.36 50.91
N PRO A 334 -26.53 -10.67 51.85
CA PRO A 334 -26.35 -10.94 53.28
C PRO A 334 -26.74 -12.37 53.68
N THR A 335 -27.78 -12.92 53.04
CA THR A 335 -28.22 -14.31 53.29
C THR A 335 -27.23 -15.34 52.74
N LEU A 336 -26.55 -15.02 51.63
CA LEU A 336 -25.47 -15.85 51.09
C LEU A 336 -24.25 -15.79 52.01
N LEU A 337 -23.83 -14.59 52.43
CA LEU A 337 -22.66 -14.43 53.31
C LEU A 337 -22.86 -15.10 54.67
N ALA A 338 -24.07 -15.09 55.23
CA ALA A 338 -24.38 -15.82 56.45
C ALA A 338 -24.22 -17.35 56.31
N ARG A 339 -24.44 -17.90 55.10
CA ARG A 339 -24.26 -19.33 54.79
C ARG A 339 -22.81 -19.69 54.43
N VAL A 340 -22.07 -18.74 53.86
CA VAL A 340 -20.66 -18.91 53.47
C VAL A 340 -19.70 -18.71 54.64
N ALA A 341 -20.01 -17.81 55.57
CA ALA A 341 -19.20 -17.55 56.77
C ALA A 341 -18.85 -18.82 57.59
N PRO A 342 -19.76 -19.79 57.86
CA PRO A 342 -19.39 -21.01 58.58
C PRO A 342 -18.50 -21.96 57.77
N ILE A 343 -18.59 -21.95 56.43
CA ILE A 343 -17.73 -22.77 55.55
C ILE A 343 -16.29 -22.23 55.56
N LEU A 344 -16.15 -20.91 55.67
CA LEU A 344 -14.86 -20.23 55.79
C LEU A 344 -14.43 -20.01 57.26
N ALA A 345 -15.06 -20.67 58.23
CA ALA A 345 -14.72 -20.56 59.65
C ALA A 345 -13.51 -21.43 60.01
N GLY A 346 -12.32 -21.06 59.52
CA GLY A 346 -11.07 -21.79 59.74
C GLY A 346 -9.86 -20.85 59.91
N ASP A 347 -8.68 -21.44 60.11
CA ASP A 347 -7.41 -20.69 60.06
C ASP A 347 -7.10 -20.25 58.61
N ALA A 348 -6.14 -19.31 58.46
CA ALA A 348 -5.80 -18.76 57.14
C ALA A 348 -5.41 -19.85 56.13
N THR A 349 -4.80 -20.94 56.60
CA THR A 349 -4.41 -22.11 55.80
C THR A 349 -5.61 -22.91 55.31
N ALA A 350 -6.59 -23.21 56.17
CA ALA A 350 -7.82 -23.89 55.79
C ALA A 350 -8.65 -23.03 54.82
N GLN A 351 -8.79 -21.73 55.10
CA GLN A 351 -9.46 -20.79 54.20
C GLN A 351 -8.78 -20.74 52.82
N SER A 352 -7.44 -20.68 52.78
CA SER A 352 -6.70 -20.71 51.52
C SER A 352 -6.85 -22.05 50.79
N ALA A 353 -6.86 -23.19 51.50
CA ALA A 353 -7.02 -24.50 50.89
C ALA A 353 -8.39 -24.69 50.22
N VAL A 354 -9.48 -24.23 50.86
CA VAL A 354 -10.83 -24.29 50.29
C VAL A 354 -10.95 -23.39 49.04
N LEU A 355 -10.41 -22.17 49.09
CA LEU A 355 -10.44 -21.26 47.93
C LEU A 355 -9.52 -21.71 46.79
N THR A 356 -8.37 -22.31 47.11
CA THR A 356 -7.48 -22.92 46.12
C THR A 356 -8.13 -24.13 45.48
N ALA A 357 -8.77 -25.02 46.25
CA ALA A 357 -9.54 -26.14 45.71
C ALA A 357 -10.67 -25.67 44.77
N LEU A 358 -11.37 -24.59 45.14
CA LEU A 358 -12.39 -23.99 44.30
C LEU A 358 -11.85 -23.50 42.94
N VAL A 359 -10.64 -22.94 42.89
CA VAL A 359 -10.00 -22.53 41.63
C VAL A 359 -9.38 -23.71 40.88
N ASP A 360 -8.84 -24.70 41.59
CA ASP A 360 -8.26 -25.92 41.01
C ASP A 360 -9.33 -26.78 40.31
N ASN A 361 -10.54 -26.85 40.88
CA ASN A 361 -11.69 -27.51 40.26
C ASN A 361 -12.10 -26.85 38.91
N LEU A 362 -11.67 -25.61 38.65
CA LEU A 362 -11.89 -24.91 37.38
C LEU A 362 -10.82 -25.20 36.32
N ALA A 363 -9.70 -25.82 36.71
CA ALA A 363 -8.55 -26.13 35.87
C ALA A 363 -8.60 -27.58 35.31
N LEU A 364 -9.79 -28.00 34.83
CA LEU A 364 -10.07 -29.38 34.36
C LEU A 364 -9.03 -29.94 33.37
N LEU A 365 -8.42 -29.07 32.56
CA LEU A 365 -7.49 -29.45 31.49
C LEU A 365 -6.01 -29.32 31.86
N ASP A 366 -5.69 -28.79 33.05
CA ASP A 366 -4.31 -28.58 33.52
C ASP A 366 -3.84 -29.72 34.46
N ALA A 367 -4.72 -30.65 34.82
CA ALA A 367 -4.38 -31.81 35.62
C ALA A 367 -3.43 -32.72 34.83
N SER A 368 -2.19 -32.82 35.32
CA SER A 368 -1.09 -33.58 34.73
C SER A 368 -1.55 -34.92 34.16
N SER A 369 -1.20 -35.14 32.89
CA SER A 369 -1.23 -36.41 32.18
C SER A 369 -0.71 -37.56 33.05
N SER A 370 -1.58 -38.24 33.79
CA SER A 370 -1.30 -39.58 34.29
C SER A 370 -1.43 -40.52 33.09
N SER A 371 -0.32 -40.66 32.35
CA SER A 371 0.09 -41.87 31.64
C SER A 371 -1.03 -42.87 31.31
N ALA A 372 -1.89 -42.53 30.37
CA ALA A 372 -2.47 -43.54 29.49
C ALA A 372 -1.70 -43.41 28.18
N SER A 373 -0.55 -44.07 28.10
CA SER A 373 0.07 -44.37 26.82
C SER A 373 -1.05 -44.92 25.92
N PRO A 374 -1.31 -44.36 24.72
CA PRO A 374 -2.18 -45.03 23.78
C PRO A 374 -1.49 -46.36 23.50
N SER A 375 -2.10 -47.47 23.95
CA SER A 375 -1.62 -48.79 23.59
C SER A 375 -1.58 -48.85 22.08
N SER A 376 -0.37 -48.95 21.53
CA SER A 376 -0.04 -48.93 20.10
C SER A 376 -0.47 -50.21 19.38
N SER A 377 -1.69 -50.66 19.63
CA SER A 377 -2.29 -51.84 19.01
C SER A 377 -3.81 -51.67 18.95
N ALA A 378 -4.28 -50.71 18.17
CA ALA A 378 -5.68 -50.63 17.77
C ALA A 378 -5.72 -50.46 16.24
N THR A 379 -6.21 -51.49 15.56
CA THR A 379 -6.56 -51.47 14.13
C THR A 379 -7.53 -50.33 13.85
N ALA A 380 -7.25 -49.52 12.82
CA ALA A 380 -8.04 -48.39 12.32
C ALA A 380 -9.56 -48.60 12.53
N ALA A 381 -10.14 -47.84 13.47
CA ALA A 381 -11.57 -47.79 13.68
C ALA A 381 -12.24 -46.99 12.55
N PRO A 382 -13.49 -47.31 12.16
CA PRO A 382 -14.20 -46.53 11.15
C PRO A 382 -14.42 -45.09 11.63
N PRO A 383 -14.48 -44.10 10.70
CA PRO A 383 -14.67 -42.70 11.04
C PRO A 383 -15.89 -42.52 11.94
N SER A 384 -15.76 -41.69 12.98
CA SER A 384 -16.87 -41.39 13.89
C SER A 384 -18.10 -40.96 13.07
N SER A 385 -19.24 -41.58 13.36
CA SER A 385 -20.49 -41.26 12.66
C SER A 385 -20.81 -39.77 12.81
N THR A 386 -21.46 -39.18 11.82
CA THR A 386 -21.81 -37.75 11.82
C THR A 386 -22.56 -37.32 13.08
N ASP A 387 -23.31 -38.26 13.66
CA ASP A 387 -24.12 -38.12 14.87
C ASP A 387 -23.27 -38.17 16.16
N LEU A 388 -22.22 -38.99 16.20
CA LEU A 388 -21.33 -39.06 17.36
C LEU A 388 -20.52 -37.77 17.50
N SER A 389 -19.97 -37.24 16.40
CA SER A 389 -19.20 -36.00 16.46
C SER A 389 -20.09 -34.80 16.84
N LEU A 390 -21.37 -34.82 16.45
CA LEU A 390 -22.37 -33.83 16.87
C LEU A 390 -22.66 -33.96 18.37
N ALA A 391 -22.82 -35.18 18.88
CA ALA A 391 -23.04 -35.45 20.29
C ALA A 391 -21.84 -34.98 21.14
N LEU A 392 -20.61 -35.32 20.73
CA LEU A 392 -19.38 -34.89 21.41
C LEU A 392 -19.24 -33.37 21.42
N HIS A 393 -19.53 -32.71 20.30
CA HIS A 393 -19.52 -31.25 20.22
C HIS A 393 -20.54 -30.61 21.17
N ARG A 394 -21.79 -31.09 21.18
CA ARG A 394 -22.85 -30.57 22.05
C ARG A 394 -22.56 -30.80 23.54
N MET A 395 -22.06 -31.98 23.88
CA MET A 395 -21.69 -32.31 25.27
C MET A 395 -20.47 -31.50 25.74
N GLY A 396 -19.46 -31.35 24.88
CA GLY A 396 -18.32 -30.48 25.14
C GLY A 396 -18.74 -29.01 25.34
N ALA A 397 -19.67 -28.50 24.52
CA ALA A 397 -20.20 -27.15 24.67
C ALA A 397 -20.90 -26.94 26.03
N VAL A 398 -21.66 -27.92 26.51
CA VAL A 398 -22.29 -27.89 27.84
C VAL A 398 -21.23 -27.84 28.94
N VAL A 399 -20.20 -28.70 28.87
CA VAL A 399 -19.10 -28.69 29.83
C VAL A 399 -18.40 -27.33 29.85
N VAL A 400 -18.06 -26.78 28.68
CA VAL A 400 -17.42 -25.45 28.56
C VAL A 400 -18.31 -24.34 29.13
N HIS A 401 -19.63 -24.39 28.90
CA HIS A 401 -20.56 -23.39 29.42
C HIS A 401 -20.67 -23.46 30.95
N ASP A 402 -20.80 -24.66 31.50
CA ASP A 402 -20.84 -24.89 32.95
C ASP A 402 -19.54 -24.43 33.61
N MET A 403 -18.39 -24.75 33.02
CA MET A 403 -17.08 -24.33 33.53
C MET A 403 -16.88 -22.83 33.48
N LEU A 404 -17.34 -22.17 32.41
CA LEU A 404 -17.31 -20.72 32.29
C LEU A 404 -18.20 -20.05 33.33
N ALA A 405 -19.42 -20.57 33.54
CA ALA A 405 -20.35 -20.04 34.55
C ALA A 405 -19.78 -20.20 35.97
N ALA A 406 -19.19 -21.37 36.28
CA ALA A 406 -18.48 -21.61 37.54
C ALA A 406 -17.28 -20.67 37.71
N THR A 407 -16.55 -20.37 36.63
CA THR A 407 -15.41 -19.43 36.65
C THR A 407 -15.85 -17.99 36.91
N TYR A 408 -16.93 -17.52 36.28
CA TYR A 408 -17.51 -16.21 36.57
C TYR A 408 -17.98 -16.11 38.03
N ALA A 409 -18.59 -17.18 38.55
CA ALA A 409 -19.06 -17.19 39.93
C ALA A 409 -17.92 -17.19 40.96
N ALA A 410 -16.89 -18.01 40.72
CA ALA A 410 -15.69 -18.04 41.53
C ALA A 410 -14.96 -16.69 41.53
N LEU A 411 -14.75 -16.09 40.35
CA LEU A 411 -14.09 -14.79 40.24
C LEU A 411 -14.93 -13.65 40.82
N GLY A 412 -16.25 -13.66 40.62
CA GLY A 412 -17.17 -12.72 41.25
C GLY A 412 -17.09 -12.80 42.78
N PHE A 413 -17.03 -14.03 43.32
CA PHE A 413 -16.87 -14.23 44.75
C PHE A 413 -15.49 -13.78 45.27
N LEU A 414 -14.40 -14.17 44.60
CA LEU A 414 -13.04 -13.80 45.00
C LEU A 414 -12.79 -12.28 44.92
N SER A 415 -13.28 -11.63 43.87
CA SER A 415 -13.19 -10.17 43.74
C SER A 415 -14.05 -9.44 44.76
N PHE A 416 -15.22 -9.98 45.12
CA PHE A 416 -16.01 -9.46 46.22
C PHE A 416 -15.26 -9.57 47.56
N LEU A 417 -14.60 -10.70 47.85
CA LEU A 417 -13.81 -10.85 49.08
C LEU A 417 -12.62 -9.89 49.14
N ASP A 418 -11.95 -9.67 48.00
CA ASP A 418 -10.82 -8.72 47.86
C ASP A 418 -11.27 -7.26 48.07
N ASP A 419 -12.40 -6.87 47.49
CA ASP A 419 -12.94 -5.49 47.56
C ASP A 419 -13.64 -5.19 48.89
N ALA A 420 -14.43 -6.14 49.43
CA ALA A 420 -15.26 -5.93 50.62
C ALA A 420 -14.55 -6.26 51.94
N GLN A 421 -13.45 -7.02 51.90
CA GLN A 421 -12.61 -7.40 53.05
C GLN A 421 -13.40 -7.80 54.31
N PRO A 422 -14.26 -8.83 54.23
CA PRO A 422 -15.12 -9.20 55.34
C PRO A 422 -14.32 -9.71 56.56
N SER A 423 -14.80 -9.40 57.76
CA SER A 423 -14.10 -9.64 59.03
C SER A 423 -13.84 -11.13 59.36
N PHE A 424 -14.51 -12.06 58.68
CA PHE A 424 -14.33 -13.50 58.88
C PHE A 424 -13.21 -14.10 58.00
N VAL A 425 -12.64 -13.35 57.06
CA VAL A 425 -11.51 -13.80 56.22
C VAL A 425 -10.21 -13.25 56.78
N ALA A 426 -9.20 -14.11 56.95
CA ALA A 426 -7.91 -13.70 57.47
C ALA A 426 -7.15 -12.80 56.46
N PRO A 427 -6.36 -11.81 56.93
CA PRO A 427 -5.62 -10.90 56.06
C PRO A 427 -4.57 -11.62 55.18
N ALA A 428 -3.97 -12.71 55.68
CA ALA A 428 -3.06 -13.56 54.90
C ALA A 428 -3.79 -14.26 53.73
N THR A 429 -5.06 -14.63 53.92
CA THR A 429 -5.90 -15.22 52.88
C THR A 429 -6.29 -14.17 51.84
N LEU A 430 -6.62 -12.93 52.23
CA LEU A 430 -6.85 -11.82 51.29
C LEU A 430 -5.60 -11.51 50.44
N GLN A 431 -4.41 -11.56 51.05
CA GLN A 431 -3.15 -11.43 50.32
C GLN A 431 -2.94 -12.58 49.33
N HIS A 432 -3.29 -13.82 49.69
CA HIS A 432 -3.23 -14.97 48.78
C HIS A 432 -4.23 -14.85 47.62
N ILE A 433 -5.44 -14.33 47.88
CA ILE A 433 -6.46 -14.08 46.85
C ILE A 433 -5.93 -13.11 45.79
N SER A 434 -5.42 -11.96 46.21
CA SER A 434 -4.91 -10.91 45.32
C SER A 434 -3.65 -11.31 44.56
N THR A 435 -2.74 -12.07 45.17
CA THR A 435 -1.44 -12.42 44.58
C THR A 435 -1.45 -13.68 43.72
N ALA A 436 -2.28 -14.70 44.06
CA ALA A 436 -2.24 -16.01 43.41
C ALA A 436 -3.59 -16.41 42.79
N LEU A 437 -4.69 -16.35 43.53
CA LEU A 437 -5.97 -16.91 43.08
C LEU A 437 -6.66 -16.07 42.01
N LEU A 438 -6.70 -14.75 42.16
CA LEU A 438 -7.28 -13.86 41.14
C LEU A 438 -6.53 -13.91 39.82
N PRO A 439 -5.19 -13.76 39.76
CA PRO A 439 -4.44 -13.91 38.50
C PRO A 439 -4.68 -15.26 37.81
N ARG A 440 -4.68 -16.35 38.58
CA ARG A 440 -4.95 -17.71 38.05
C ARG A 440 -6.37 -17.86 37.55
N GLY A 441 -7.37 -17.39 38.30
CA GLY A 441 -8.76 -17.42 37.87
C GLY A 441 -9.01 -16.57 36.61
N LEU A 442 -8.36 -15.42 36.47
CA LEU A 442 -8.46 -14.59 35.25
C LEU A 442 -7.83 -15.28 34.03
N ALA A 443 -6.76 -16.07 34.21
CA ALA A 443 -6.21 -16.91 33.14
C ALA A 443 -7.19 -18.02 32.72
N LEU A 444 -7.82 -18.69 33.69
CA LEU A 444 -8.86 -19.68 33.43
C LEU A 444 -10.09 -19.07 32.74
N LEU A 445 -10.46 -17.83 33.09
CA LEU A 445 -11.53 -17.10 32.42
C LEU A 445 -11.21 -16.88 30.94
N ARG A 446 -9.99 -16.44 30.61
CA ARG A 446 -9.55 -16.29 29.20
C ARG A 446 -9.63 -17.62 28.44
N LYS A 447 -9.21 -18.71 29.08
CA LYS A 447 -9.27 -20.08 28.54
C LYS A 447 -10.70 -20.53 28.24
N TRP A 448 -11.61 -20.40 29.20
CA TRP A 448 -13.00 -20.83 29.02
C TRP A 448 -13.79 -19.93 28.05
N VAL A 449 -13.50 -18.62 28.01
CA VAL A 449 -14.08 -17.71 26.99
C VAL A 449 -13.58 -18.06 25.59
N PHE A 450 -12.29 -18.41 25.44
CA PHE A 450 -11.74 -18.89 24.17
C PHE A 450 -12.43 -20.18 23.72
N TYR A 451 -12.58 -21.18 24.59
CA TYR A 451 -13.26 -22.41 24.22
C TYR A 451 -14.74 -22.20 23.90
N GLN A 452 -15.45 -21.36 24.65
CA GLN A 452 -16.84 -21.04 24.31
C GLN A 452 -16.92 -20.46 22.89
N TRP A 453 -16.08 -19.47 22.58
CA TRP A 453 -16.03 -18.87 21.26
C TRP A 453 -15.68 -19.89 20.17
N LEU A 454 -14.72 -20.80 20.43
CA LEU A 454 -14.29 -21.83 19.48
C LEU A 454 -15.42 -22.82 19.16
N PHE A 455 -16.18 -23.26 20.17
CA PHE A 455 -17.33 -24.13 19.99
C PHE A 455 -18.47 -23.43 19.22
N ASP A 456 -18.58 -22.11 19.32
CA ASP A 456 -19.55 -21.33 18.55
C ASP A 456 -19.14 -21.10 17.07
N GLN A 457 -17.91 -21.46 16.66
CA GLN A 457 -17.44 -21.22 15.28
C GLN A 457 -17.97 -22.26 14.27
N PRO A 458 -18.49 -21.83 13.10
CA PRO A 458 -18.81 -22.73 12.00
C PRO A 458 -17.52 -23.24 11.34
N SER A 459 -17.53 -24.43 10.73
CA SER A 459 -16.36 -25.00 10.03
C SER A 459 -16.14 -24.41 8.63
N SER A 460 -17.21 -23.86 8.02
CA SER A 460 -17.18 -23.14 6.75
C SER A 460 -18.37 -22.18 6.73
N PRO A 461 -18.28 -21.01 6.07
CA PRO A 461 -19.42 -20.10 5.90
C PRO A 461 -20.62 -20.76 5.20
N ASP A 462 -20.38 -21.79 4.38
CA ASP A 462 -21.42 -22.44 3.57
C ASP A 462 -22.00 -23.70 4.22
N THR A 463 -21.33 -24.29 5.22
CA THR A 463 -21.78 -25.53 5.86
C THR A 463 -22.32 -25.30 7.27
N PRO A 464 -23.38 -26.04 7.67
CA PRO A 464 -23.96 -25.91 9.02
C PRO A 464 -23.15 -26.65 10.10
N THR A 465 -22.04 -27.30 9.75
CA THR A 465 -21.19 -28.05 10.69
C THR A 465 -20.33 -27.09 11.51
N MET A 466 -20.24 -27.34 12.82
CA MET A 466 -19.37 -26.54 13.69
C MET A 466 -17.91 -26.98 13.55
N LEU A 467 -16.98 -26.07 13.79
CA LEU A 467 -15.54 -26.30 13.63
C LEU A 467 -15.06 -27.46 14.50
N VAL A 468 -15.40 -27.44 15.79
CA VAL A 468 -15.02 -28.51 16.74
C VAL A 468 -15.69 -29.84 16.38
N GLN A 469 -16.91 -29.81 15.83
CA GLN A 469 -17.59 -31.02 15.33
C GLN A 469 -16.85 -31.64 14.14
N ALA A 470 -16.29 -30.80 13.25
CA ALA A 470 -15.52 -31.26 12.11
C ALA A 470 -14.12 -31.73 12.53
N PHE A 471 -13.50 -31.05 13.51
CA PHE A 471 -12.23 -31.45 14.11
C PHE A 471 -12.33 -32.83 14.78
N ALA A 472 -13.40 -33.09 15.53
CA ALA A 472 -13.68 -34.39 16.14
C ALA A 472 -13.84 -35.55 15.14
N ARG A 473 -14.13 -35.25 13.86
CA ARG A 473 -14.23 -36.25 12.78
C ARG A 473 -12.92 -36.52 12.06
N HIS A 474 -11.98 -35.58 12.10
CA HIS A 474 -10.76 -35.62 11.31
C HIS A 474 -9.74 -36.65 11.84
N ASP A 475 -9.96 -37.18 13.04
CA ASP A 475 -8.99 -37.97 13.77
C ASP A 475 -9.51 -39.39 14.06
N ASP A 476 -8.81 -40.40 13.54
CA ASP A 476 -9.18 -41.82 13.54
C ASP A 476 -8.99 -42.49 14.93
N ASP A 477 -8.36 -41.79 15.89
CA ASP A 477 -7.95 -42.31 17.21
C ASP A 477 -9.05 -42.21 18.31
N ASN A 478 -10.27 -41.84 17.96
CA ASN A 478 -11.38 -41.86 18.92
C ASN A 478 -11.87 -43.31 19.11
N ASP A 479 -11.17 -44.08 19.95
CA ASP A 479 -11.59 -45.42 20.37
C ASP A 479 -12.99 -45.38 20.98
N VAL A 480 -14.01 -45.71 20.18
CA VAL A 480 -15.44 -45.72 20.56
C VAL A 480 -15.79 -46.86 21.54
N GLN A 481 -14.78 -47.55 22.08
CA GLN A 481 -14.95 -48.53 23.16
C GLN A 481 -14.99 -47.87 24.55
N LEU A 482 -14.63 -46.59 24.67
CA LEU A 482 -14.59 -45.83 25.92
C LEU A 482 -15.88 -45.05 26.19
N ASN A 483 -16.12 -44.77 27.47
CA ASN A 483 -17.29 -44.04 27.99
C ASN A 483 -17.41 -42.66 27.33
N LEU A 484 -18.63 -42.16 27.09
CA LEU A 484 -18.84 -40.89 26.39
C LEU A 484 -18.25 -39.69 27.15
N ALA A 485 -18.23 -39.75 28.48
CA ALA A 485 -17.54 -38.75 29.32
C ALA A 485 -16.03 -38.70 29.05
N THR A 486 -15.37 -39.85 28.92
CA THR A 486 -13.95 -39.92 28.58
C THR A 486 -13.68 -39.47 27.15
N ALA A 487 -14.61 -39.71 26.21
CA ALA A 487 -14.51 -39.20 24.85
C ALA A 487 -14.66 -37.68 24.77
N VAL A 488 -15.56 -37.08 25.56
CA VAL A 488 -15.70 -35.61 25.66
C VAL A 488 -14.46 -34.98 26.29
N LEU A 489 -13.92 -35.57 27.36
CA LEU A 489 -12.64 -35.12 27.93
C LEU A 489 -11.50 -35.27 26.92
N GLY A 490 -11.42 -36.39 26.20
CA GLY A 490 -10.45 -36.61 25.14
C GLY A 490 -10.54 -35.54 24.05
N LEU A 491 -11.76 -35.18 23.61
CA LEU A 491 -11.96 -34.08 22.67
C LEU A 491 -11.48 -32.74 23.24
N LEU A 492 -11.78 -32.41 24.50
CA LEU A 492 -11.32 -31.15 25.11
C LEU A 492 -9.78 -31.10 25.25
N HIS A 493 -9.13 -32.22 25.57
CA HIS A 493 -7.66 -32.31 25.60
C HIS A 493 -7.06 -32.20 24.18
N LYS A 494 -7.68 -32.80 23.17
CA LYS A 494 -7.27 -32.61 21.76
C LYS A 494 -7.40 -31.16 21.31
N VAL A 495 -8.48 -30.47 21.70
CA VAL A 495 -8.68 -29.04 21.43
C VAL A 495 -7.71 -28.18 22.26
N HIS A 496 -7.18 -28.69 23.37
CA HIS A 496 -6.12 -28.07 24.15
C HIS A 496 -4.74 -28.17 23.48
N ASP A 497 -4.54 -29.11 22.54
CA ASP A 497 -3.37 -29.13 21.66
C ASP A 497 -3.49 -28.04 20.57
N LEU A 498 -3.07 -26.83 20.95
CA LEU A 498 -3.23 -25.63 20.13
C LEU A 498 -2.48 -25.67 18.79
N PRO A 499 -1.25 -26.23 18.67
CA PRO A 499 -0.58 -26.41 17.39
C PRO A 499 -1.35 -27.31 16.42
N ALA A 500 -1.84 -28.46 16.89
CA ALA A 500 -2.63 -29.39 16.07
C ALA A 500 -3.93 -28.70 15.59
N LEU A 501 -4.62 -28.02 16.50
CA LEU A 501 -5.82 -27.24 16.19
C LEU A 501 -5.53 -26.15 15.14
N ALA A 502 -4.46 -25.36 15.33
CA ALA A 502 -4.10 -24.29 14.41
C ALA A 502 -3.83 -24.80 12.98
N SER A 503 -3.13 -25.93 12.86
CA SER A 503 -2.86 -26.57 11.56
C SER A 503 -4.15 -27.03 10.85
N TYR A 504 -5.08 -27.60 11.60
CA TYR A 504 -6.39 -28.02 11.09
C TYR A 504 -7.22 -26.83 10.63
N VAL A 505 -7.32 -25.78 11.46
CA VAL A 505 -8.10 -24.58 11.10
C VAL A 505 -7.49 -23.88 9.88
N HIS A 506 -6.16 -23.87 9.73
CA HIS A 506 -5.52 -23.35 8.53
C HIS A 506 -5.97 -24.08 7.26
N ALA A 507 -6.13 -25.41 7.31
CA ALA A 507 -6.64 -26.19 6.18
C ALA A 507 -8.09 -25.82 5.81
N THR A 508 -8.90 -25.34 6.76
CA THR A 508 -10.28 -24.89 6.50
C THR A 508 -10.40 -23.52 5.82
N ARG A 509 -9.29 -22.78 5.66
CA ARG A 509 -9.22 -21.42 5.08
C ARG A 509 -10.04 -20.35 5.82
N GLN A 510 -10.33 -20.56 7.10
CA GLN A 510 -10.99 -19.56 7.95
C GLN A 510 -9.95 -18.66 8.64
N HIS A 511 -9.49 -17.63 7.92
CA HIS A 511 -8.35 -16.82 8.34
C HIS A 511 -8.58 -16.04 9.64
N ASP A 512 -9.82 -15.61 9.90
CA ASP A 512 -10.25 -14.97 11.14
C ASP A 512 -10.17 -15.90 12.35
N VAL A 513 -10.59 -17.15 12.15
CA VAL A 513 -10.52 -18.17 13.19
C VAL A 513 -9.06 -18.56 13.47
N VAL A 514 -8.25 -18.77 12.41
CA VAL A 514 -6.82 -19.07 12.54
C VAL A 514 -6.12 -17.98 13.34
N ARG A 515 -6.36 -16.70 13.05
CA ARG A 515 -5.74 -15.58 13.77
C ARG A 515 -6.00 -15.65 15.27
N VAL A 516 -7.24 -15.90 15.69
CA VAL A 516 -7.59 -15.96 17.12
C VAL A 516 -6.97 -17.18 17.80
N VAL A 517 -7.07 -18.37 17.17
CA VAL A 517 -6.49 -19.61 17.70
C VAL A 517 -4.97 -19.49 17.87
N VAL A 518 -4.28 -19.00 16.84
CA VAL A 518 -2.82 -18.83 16.85
C VAL A 518 -2.40 -17.77 17.87
N ARG A 519 -3.14 -16.66 18.00
CA ARG A 519 -2.87 -15.65 19.04
C ARG A 519 -3.00 -16.21 20.44
N TYR A 520 -4.07 -16.95 20.68
CA TYR A 520 -4.29 -17.58 21.97
C TYR A 520 -3.15 -18.54 22.32
N ALA A 521 -2.66 -19.31 21.33
CA ALA A 521 -1.50 -20.20 21.47
C ALA A 521 -0.20 -19.45 21.77
N LEU A 522 0.08 -18.33 21.08
CA LEU A 522 1.28 -17.53 21.32
C LEU A 522 1.28 -16.82 22.69
N GLN A 523 0.12 -16.58 23.28
CA GLN A 523 -0.01 -16.01 24.63
C GLN A 523 0.25 -17.04 25.75
N HIS A 524 0.14 -18.33 25.45
CA HIS A 524 0.33 -19.43 26.39
C HIS A 524 1.39 -20.38 25.83
N PRO A 525 2.67 -19.95 25.80
CA PRO A 525 3.75 -20.79 25.26
C PRO A 525 3.83 -22.09 26.07
N THR A 526 3.83 -23.23 25.36
CA THR A 526 4.23 -24.51 25.94
C THR A 526 5.74 -24.49 26.17
N ASP A 527 6.19 -24.99 27.31
CA ASP A 527 7.52 -24.68 27.90
C ASP A 527 8.77 -24.94 27.02
N ASP A 528 8.71 -25.64 25.87
CA ASP A 528 9.94 -26.14 25.22
C ASP A 528 10.13 -26.01 23.68
N ASP A 529 9.20 -25.49 22.87
CA ASP A 529 9.38 -25.52 21.39
C ASP A 529 9.44 -24.14 20.70
N GLY A 530 10.67 -23.61 20.56
CA GLY A 530 10.95 -22.43 19.73
C GLY A 530 10.52 -22.60 18.26
N ALA A 531 10.56 -23.83 17.74
CA ALA A 531 10.09 -24.16 16.39
C ALA A 531 8.56 -24.04 16.24
N VAL A 532 7.80 -24.48 17.25
CA VAL A 532 6.34 -24.35 17.27
C VAL A 532 5.94 -22.87 17.36
N THR A 533 6.62 -22.10 18.19
CA THR A 533 6.41 -20.64 18.30
C THR A 533 6.67 -19.94 16.96
N MET A 534 7.74 -20.31 16.26
CA MET A 534 8.07 -19.79 14.93
C MET A 534 6.99 -20.16 13.89
N TYR A 535 6.57 -21.43 13.85
CA TYR A 535 5.50 -21.90 12.96
C TYR A 535 4.19 -21.15 13.20
N LEU A 536 3.75 -21.03 14.45
CA LEU A 536 2.54 -20.30 14.83
C LEU A 536 2.65 -18.82 14.47
N THR A 537 3.80 -18.19 14.70
CA THR A 537 3.99 -16.77 14.34
C THR A 537 3.95 -16.55 12.83
N ARG A 538 4.49 -17.48 12.02
CA ARG A 538 4.35 -17.44 10.56
C ARG A 538 2.89 -17.59 10.14
N LEU A 539 2.19 -18.56 10.73
CA LEU A 539 0.77 -18.81 10.46
C LEU A 539 -0.12 -17.60 10.79
N LEU A 540 0.22 -16.86 11.85
CA LEU A 540 -0.44 -15.60 12.21
C LEU A 540 -0.24 -14.54 11.11
N GLY A 541 0.99 -14.41 10.60
CA GLY A 541 1.29 -13.53 9.48
C GLY A 541 0.45 -13.86 8.25
N ASP A 542 0.41 -15.13 7.86
CA ASP A 542 -0.33 -15.60 6.68
C ASP A 542 -1.84 -15.37 6.81
N ALA A 543 -2.41 -15.64 8.00
CA ALA A 543 -3.81 -15.36 8.30
C ALA A 543 -4.14 -13.86 8.19
N LEU A 544 -3.28 -12.98 8.71
CA LEU A 544 -3.47 -11.53 8.64
C LEU A 544 -3.36 -10.99 7.21
N VAL A 545 -2.46 -11.53 6.37
CA VAL A 545 -2.39 -11.15 4.96
C VAL A 545 -3.67 -11.55 4.23
N ALA A 546 -4.17 -12.76 4.46
CA ALA A 546 -5.41 -13.22 3.86
C ALA A 546 -6.63 -12.39 4.32
N GLU A 547 -6.71 -12.01 5.60
CA GLU A 547 -7.72 -11.07 6.09
C GLU A 547 -7.62 -9.71 5.38
N ALA A 548 -6.41 -9.20 5.14
CA ALA A 548 -6.21 -7.94 4.42
C ALA A 548 -6.65 -8.02 2.96
N VAL A 549 -6.51 -9.19 2.31
CA VAL A 549 -7.02 -9.44 0.95
C VAL A 549 -8.54 -9.42 0.93
N VAL A 550 -9.19 -10.15 1.84
CA VAL A 550 -10.66 -10.14 1.98
C VAL A 550 -11.16 -8.72 2.29
N ALA A 551 -10.47 -8.00 3.17
CA ALA A 551 -10.83 -6.63 3.52
C ALA A 551 -10.70 -5.67 2.32
N TYR A 552 -9.72 -5.90 1.44
CA TYR A 552 -9.55 -5.15 0.20
C TYR A 552 -10.65 -5.45 -0.81
N GLU A 553 -11.03 -6.72 -0.98
CA GLU A 553 -12.14 -7.12 -1.86
C GLU A 553 -13.49 -6.55 -1.42
N LEU A 554 -13.70 -6.46 -0.10
CA LEU A 554 -14.90 -5.86 0.51
C LEU A 554 -14.87 -4.32 0.58
N ASN A 555 -13.84 -3.67 0.03
CA ASN A 555 -13.65 -2.21 0.03
C ASN A 555 -13.69 -1.55 1.43
N HIS A 556 -13.11 -2.20 2.44
CA HIS A 556 -12.96 -1.58 3.75
C HIS A 556 -12.03 -0.35 3.73
N GLU A 557 -12.08 0.47 4.79
CA GLU A 557 -11.26 1.67 4.90
C GLU A 557 -9.76 1.37 4.73
N ARG A 558 -9.07 2.23 3.98
CA ARG A 558 -7.61 2.12 3.75
C ARG A 558 -6.82 1.99 5.05
N ARG A 559 -7.22 2.70 6.11
CA ARG A 559 -6.57 2.65 7.43
C ARG A 559 -6.63 1.25 8.04
N HIS A 560 -7.77 0.58 7.93
CA HIS A 560 -7.98 -0.76 8.44
C HIS A 560 -7.08 -1.79 7.73
N ILE A 561 -7.05 -1.76 6.39
CA ILE A 561 -6.20 -2.66 5.58
C ILE A 561 -4.72 -2.43 5.91
N THR A 562 -4.30 -1.16 6.00
CA THR A 562 -2.90 -0.85 6.36
C THR A 562 -2.54 -1.27 7.78
N HIS A 563 -3.50 -1.23 8.70
CA HIS A 563 -3.28 -1.68 10.07
C HIS A 563 -3.09 -3.20 10.12
N ILE A 564 -3.95 -3.98 9.46
CA ILE A 564 -3.81 -5.45 9.39
C ILE A 564 -2.48 -5.85 8.75
N LEU A 565 -2.11 -5.25 7.62
CA LEU A 565 -0.85 -5.55 6.94
C LEU A 565 0.38 -5.16 7.77
N ALA A 566 0.34 -4.05 8.51
CA ALA A 566 1.42 -3.68 9.42
C ALA A 566 1.63 -4.74 10.51
N ARG A 567 0.55 -5.35 11.01
CA ARG A 567 0.60 -6.42 12.00
C ARG A 567 1.17 -7.71 11.41
N ALA A 568 0.76 -8.06 10.20
CA ALA A 568 1.31 -9.20 9.48
C ALA A 568 2.83 -9.08 9.30
N VAL A 569 3.30 -7.90 8.87
CA VAL A 569 4.74 -7.63 8.71
C VAL A 569 5.48 -7.74 10.04
N ARG A 570 4.92 -7.22 11.15
CA ARG A 570 5.53 -7.41 12.48
C ARG A 570 5.67 -8.88 12.86
N SER A 571 4.65 -9.70 12.59
CA SER A 571 4.71 -11.15 12.81
C SER A 571 5.82 -11.80 11.97
N TYR A 572 5.96 -11.41 10.70
CA TYR A 572 7.06 -11.91 9.86
C TYR A 572 8.45 -11.45 10.33
N ILE A 573 8.58 -10.22 10.83
CA ILE A 573 9.83 -9.73 11.43
C ILE A 573 10.20 -10.59 12.65
N THR A 574 9.23 -10.90 13.52
CA THR A 574 9.48 -11.77 14.67
C THR A 574 9.87 -13.20 14.28
N VAL A 575 9.36 -13.73 13.16
CA VAL A 575 9.81 -15.03 12.62
C VAL A 575 11.28 -14.96 12.22
N LEU A 576 11.68 -13.92 11.48
CA LEU A 576 13.07 -13.73 11.07
C LEU A 576 14.01 -13.54 12.27
N GLU A 577 13.55 -12.85 13.33
CA GLU A 577 14.29 -12.72 14.60
C GLU A 577 14.49 -14.06 15.30
N LEU A 578 13.42 -14.86 15.44
CA LEU A 578 13.47 -16.16 16.11
C LEU A 578 14.36 -17.15 15.34
N GLU A 579 14.29 -17.13 14.02
CA GLU A 579 15.11 -18.02 13.19
C GLU A 579 16.59 -17.63 13.21
N HIS A 580 16.89 -16.32 13.16
CA HIS A 580 18.26 -15.82 13.30
C HIS A 580 18.89 -16.21 14.64
N ARG A 581 18.09 -16.30 15.72
CA ARG A 581 18.56 -16.74 17.05
C ARG A 581 18.77 -18.25 17.16
N SER A 582 18.04 -19.06 16.37
CA SER A 582 17.97 -20.51 16.54
C SER A 582 18.77 -21.32 15.52
N THR A 583 19.05 -20.76 14.33
CA THR A 583 19.64 -21.51 13.21
C THR A 583 20.79 -20.76 12.51
N THR A 584 21.42 -21.40 11.52
CA THR A 584 22.48 -20.77 10.71
C THR A 584 21.92 -19.65 9.82
N THR A 585 22.76 -18.69 9.45
CA THR A 585 22.39 -17.55 8.61
C THR A 585 21.73 -17.95 7.27
N ALA A 586 22.04 -19.14 6.74
CA ALA A 586 21.44 -19.65 5.51
C ALA A 586 19.93 -19.94 5.63
N ALA A 587 19.48 -20.49 6.76
CA ALA A 587 18.06 -20.79 6.98
C ALA A 587 17.22 -19.50 7.06
N ALA A 588 17.71 -18.51 7.83
CA ALA A 588 17.11 -17.17 7.91
C ALA A 588 16.97 -16.49 6.54
N THR A 589 17.95 -16.67 5.65
CA THR A 589 17.86 -16.12 4.28
C THR A 589 16.84 -16.84 3.40
N SER A 590 16.65 -18.16 3.59
CA SER A 590 15.62 -18.92 2.89
C SER A 590 14.22 -18.45 3.30
N GLN A 591 13.99 -18.27 4.60
CA GLN A 591 12.71 -17.74 5.08
C GLN A 591 12.45 -16.30 4.62
N LEU A 592 13.48 -15.45 4.57
CA LEU A 592 13.34 -14.11 3.99
C LEU A 592 12.86 -14.17 2.54
N TYR A 593 13.39 -15.08 1.72
CA TYR A 593 12.94 -15.26 0.34
C TYR A 593 11.52 -15.79 0.24
N GLU A 594 11.17 -16.79 1.05
CA GLU A 594 9.81 -17.35 1.10
C GLU A 594 8.78 -16.31 1.52
N ILE A 595 9.02 -15.58 2.61
CA ILE A 595 8.10 -14.55 3.12
C ILE A 595 7.97 -13.41 2.12
N THR A 596 9.09 -12.95 1.55
CA THR A 596 9.06 -11.89 0.53
C THR A 596 8.30 -12.34 -0.73
N GLY A 597 8.47 -13.60 -1.15
CA GLY A 597 7.73 -14.21 -2.25
C GLY A 597 6.23 -14.27 -1.94
N HIS A 598 5.87 -14.80 -0.78
CA HIS A 598 4.50 -14.89 -0.31
C HIS A 598 3.81 -13.52 -0.29
N LEU A 599 4.46 -12.49 0.26
CA LEU A 599 3.91 -11.12 0.26
C LEU A 599 3.74 -10.54 -1.15
N LYS A 600 4.63 -10.84 -2.10
CA LYS A 600 4.50 -10.39 -3.50
C LYS A 600 3.32 -11.05 -4.21
N GLU A 601 3.01 -12.29 -3.87
CA GLU A 601 1.93 -13.07 -4.50
C GLU A 601 0.56 -12.77 -3.87
N THR A 602 0.50 -12.64 -2.54
CA THR A 602 -0.76 -12.59 -1.79
C THR A 602 -1.19 -11.19 -1.39
N ALA A 603 -0.26 -10.27 -1.09
CA ALA A 603 -0.64 -8.95 -0.61
C ALA A 603 -1.33 -8.12 -1.72
N PRO A 604 -2.33 -7.28 -1.37
CA PRO A 604 -2.99 -6.45 -2.38
C PRO A 604 -1.97 -5.51 -3.06
N ARG A 605 -1.94 -5.54 -4.39
CA ARG A 605 -0.99 -4.79 -5.24
C ARG A 605 -0.74 -3.32 -4.83
N PRO A 606 -1.75 -2.50 -4.48
CA PRO A 606 -1.50 -1.09 -4.13
C PRO A 606 -0.79 -0.89 -2.77
N TYR A 607 -0.70 -1.93 -1.94
CA TYR A 607 -0.09 -1.86 -0.60
C TYR A 607 1.17 -2.72 -0.47
N ALA A 608 1.31 -3.74 -1.32
CA ALA A 608 2.39 -4.73 -1.23
C ALA A 608 3.78 -4.09 -1.15
N ALA A 609 4.07 -3.10 -2.01
CA ALA A 609 5.41 -2.51 -2.08
C ALA A 609 5.82 -1.82 -0.77
N LYS A 610 4.98 -0.95 -0.20
CA LYS A 610 5.21 -0.33 1.10
C LYS A 610 5.50 -1.33 2.23
N PHE A 611 4.73 -2.41 2.33
CA PHE A 611 4.86 -3.36 3.43
C PHE A 611 6.06 -4.31 3.24
N ILE A 612 6.36 -4.70 2.00
CA ILE A 612 7.58 -5.44 1.71
C ILE A 612 8.82 -4.57 2.01
N LEU A 613 8.80 -3.27 1.72
CA LEU A 613 9.88 -2.35 2.12
C LEU A 613 10.10 -2.33 3.63
N GLN A 614 9.03 -2.28 4.42
CA GLN A 614 9.13 -2.33 5.89
C GLN A 614 9.78 -3.63 6.39
N LEU A 615 9.39 -4.78 5.81
CA LEU A 615 9.99 -6.07 6.13
C LEU A 615 11.49 -6.08 5.76
N LEU A 616 11.83 -5.63 4.56
CA LEU A 616 13.20 -5.61 4.07
C LEU A 616 14.09 -4.70 4.92
N HIS A 617 13.62 -3.52 5.31
CA HIS A 617 14.37 -2.65 6.23
C HIS A 617 14.62 -3.29 7.59
N ALA A 618 13.62 -3.96 8.17
CA ALA A 618 13.82 -4.67 9.43
C ALA A 618 14.83 -5.81 9.27
N SER A 619 14.79 -6.54 8.14
CA SER A 619 15.71 -7.65 7.86
C SER A 619 17.19 -7.23 7.73
N LEU A 620 17.46 -5.97 7.34
CA LEU A 620 18.84 -5.45 7.26
C LEU A 620 19.56 -5.52 8.62
N VAL A 621 18.83 -5.34 9.73
CA VAL A 621 19.41 -5.42 11.09
C VAL A 621 19.98 -6.81 11.37
N PHE A 622 19.35 -7.86 10.85
CA PHE A 622 19.74 -9.25 11.11
C PHE A 622 20.79 -9.78 10.14
N HIS A 623 20.98 -9.14 8.98
CA HIS A 623 21.82 -9.65 7.89
C HIS A 623 22.99 -8.71 7.57
N CYS A 624 23.32 -7.80 8.48
CA CYS A 624 24.40 -6.82 8.32
C CYS A 624 25.82 -7.41 8.41
N SER A 625 26.00 -8.70 8.71
CA SER A 625 27.34 -9.33 8.74
C SER A 625 27.85 -9.58 7.31
N ASP A 626 29.11 -9.23 7.08
CA ASP A 626 29.78 -9.24 5.75
C ASP A 626 29.88 -10.63 5.09
N ASP A 627 29.50 -11.71 5.79
CA ASP A 627 29.70 -13.09 5.35
C ASP A 627 28.62 -13.63 4.38
N VAL A 628 27.47 -12.95 4.23
CA VAL A 628 26.37 -13.40 3.33
C VAL A 628 26.07 -12.35 2.26
N THR A 629 26.92 -12.31 1.22
CA THR A 629 26.81 -11.37 0.10
C THR A 629 25.49 -11.48 -0.67
N GLY A 630 24.96 -12.69 -0.86
CA GLY A 630 23.74 -12.91 -1.66
C GLY A 630 22.44 -12.37 -1.03
N ALA A 631 22.28 -12.47 0.28
CA ALA A 631 21.06 -12.01 0.96
C ALA A 631 20.98 -10.48 1.04
N THR A 632 22.11 -9.84 1.33
CA THR A 632 22.20 -8.37 1.35
C THR A 632 22.01 -7.78 -0.06
N GLU A 633 22.56 -8.40 -1.10
CA GLU A 633 22.25 -8.04 -2.49
C GLU A 633 20.76 -8.16 -2.81
N PHE A 634 20.13 -9.29 -2.44
CA PHE A 634 18.70 -9.48 -2.65
C PHE A 634 17.88 -8.40 -1.94
N ILE A 635 18.21 -8.05 -0.70
CA ILE A 635 17.51 -7.01 0.06
C ILE A 635 17.65 -5.66 -0.66
N TRP A 636 18.87 -5.19 -0.92
CA TRP A 636 19.10 -3.88 -1.52
C TRP A 636 18.53 -3.76 -2.94
N TYR A 637 18.57 -4.83 -3.74
CA TYR A 637 17.92 -4.85 -5.06
C TYR A 637 16.40 -4.72 -4.97
N ASN A 638 15.76 -5.45 -4.04
CA ASN A 638 14.31 -5.34 -3.85
C ASN A 638 13.90 -4.01 -3.20
N VAL A 639 14.68 -3.48 -2.26
CA VAL A 639 14.48 -2.13 -1.69
C VAL A 639 14.53 -1.10 -2.80
N PHE A 640 15.56 -1.14 -3.66
CA PHE A 640 15.64 -0.26 -4.82
C PHE A 640 14.39 -0.35 -5.72
N LYS A 641 14.01 -1.57 -6.14
CA LYS A 641 12.87 -1.76 -7.04
C LYS A 641 11.54 -1.29 -6.42
N LEU A 642 11.32 -1.54 -5.13
CA LEU A 642 10.07 -1.20 -4.46
C LEU A 642 10.01 0.28 -4.03
N ALA A 643 11.13 0.86 -3.60
CA ALA A 643 11.22 2.29 -3.30
C ALA A 643 10.91 3.14 -4.53
N LEU A 644 11.34 2.68 -5.71
CA LEU A 644 10.95 3.26 -7.00
C LEU A 644 9.45 3.21 -7.25
N THR A 645 8.79 2.07 -6.98
CA THR A 645 7.33 1.95 -7.14
C THR A 645 6.55 2.87 -6.19
N GLU A 646 7.04 3.07 -4.96
CA GLU A 646 6.45 3.95 -3.95
C GLU A 646 6.86 5.43 -4.10
N ARG A 647 7.69 5.75 -5.11
CA ARG A 647 8.23 7.11 -5.38
C ARG A 647 9.09 7.67 -4.24
N LEU A 648 9.74 6.80 -3.46
CA LEU A 648 10.72 7.14 -2.43
C LEU A 648 12.11 7.26 -3.05
N TYR A 649 12.35 8.36 -3.78
CA TYR A 649 13.56 8.49 -4.61
C TYR A 649 14.87 8.59 -3.82
N ASP A 650 14.86 9.21 -2.63
CA ASP A 650 16.05 9.35 -1.79
C ASP A 650 16.52 7.96 -1.29
N GLU A 651 15.56 7.13 -0.87
CA GLU A 651 15.79 5.77 -0.43
C GLU A 651 16.28 4.88 -1.58
N ALA A 652 15.66 5.01 -2.77
CA ALA A 652 16.11 4.32 -3.97
C ALA A 652 17.55 4.69 -4.36
N HIS A 653 17.95 5.95 -4.21
CA HIS A 653 19.32 6.39 -4.46
C HIS A 653 20.32 5.78 -3.47
N VAL A 654 19.99 5.76 -2.17
CA VAL A 654 20.83 5.10 -1.14
C VAL A 654 20.95 3.60 -1.42
N ALA A 655 19.83 2.93 -1.70
CA ALA A 655 19.81 1.51 -2.03
C ALA A 655 20.67 1.20 -3.26
N LEU A 656 20.62 2.05 -4.30
CA LEU A 656 21.43 1.89 -5.50
C LEU A 656 22.93 1.92 -5.18
N HIS A 657 23.40 2.82 -4.30
CA HIS A 657 24.82 2.85 -3.89
C HIS A 657 25.23 1.56 -3.16
N HIS A 658 24.36 0.98 -2.35
CA HIS A 658 24.61 -0.31 -1.71
C HIS A 658 24.66 -1.47 -2.71
N VAL A 659 23.84 -1.43 -3.76
CA VAL A 659 23.89 -2.38 -4.89
C VAL A 659 25.21 -2.21 -5.67
N VAL A 660 25.67 -0.98 -5.93
CA VAL A 660 26.94 -0.73 -6.64
C VAL A 660 28.14 -1.31 -5.92
N ALA A 661 28.14 -1.27 -4.59
CA ALA A 661 29.24 -1.80 -3.78
C ALA A 661 29.34 -3.34 -3.82
N ARG A 662 28.28 -4.04 -4.22
CA ARG A 662 28.14 -5.49 -4.03
C ARG A 662 27.86 -6.28 -5.32
N ALA A 663 27.21 -5.65 -6.30
CA ALA A 663 26.69 -6.31 -7.49
C ALA A 663 27.57 -6.16 -8.74
N ASN A 664 27.31 -7.04 -9.71
CA ASN A 664 27.94 -7.03 -11.02
C ASN A 664 27.68 -5.73 -11.79
N SER A 665 28.62 -5.29 -12.62
CA SER A 665 28.49 -4.03 -13.38
C SER A 665 27.23 -3.97 -14.25
N ALA A 666 26.83 -5.11 -14.86
CA ALA A 666 25.67 -5.19 -15.74
C ALA A 666 24.33 -4.98 -15.02
N THR A 667 24.18 -5.48 -13.79
CA THR A 667 22.94 -5.29 -13.01
C THR A 667 22.84 -3.84 -12.53
N VAL A 668 23.98 -3.25 -12.15
CA VAL A 668 24.08 -1.83 -11.79
C VAL A 668 23.69 -0.95 -12.99
N ASP A 669 24.16 -1.26 -14.19
CA ASP A 669 23.85 -0.49 -15.41
C ASP A 669 22.35 -0.49 -15.71
N GLU A 670 21.69 -1.64 -15.61
CA GLU A 670 20.24 -1.74 -15.81
C GLU A 670 19.47 -1.02 -14.70
N CYS A 671 19.90 -1.11 -13.44
CA CYS A 671 19.27 -0.37 -12.33
C CYS A 671 19.39 1.14 -12.53
N VAL A 672 20.57 1.66 -12.88
CA VAL A 672 20.78 3.08 -13.16
C VAL A 672 19.90 3.53 -14.33
N ARG A 673 19.88 2.76 -15.42
CA ARG A 673 19.04 3.04 -16.59
C ARG A 673 17.57 3.10 -16.19
N HIS A 674 17.06 2.10 -15.49
CA HIS A 674 15.68 2.05 -15.03
C HIS A 674 15.32 3.21 -14.09
N PHE A 675 16.20 3.55 -13.15
CA PHE A 675 15.98 4.66 -12.21
C PHE A 675 15.85 6.01 -12.94
N VAL A 676 16.82 6.32 -13.80
CA VAL A 676 16.86 7.59 -14.53
C VAL A 676 15.65 7.71 -15.46
N LEU A 677 15.29 6.63 -16.15
CA LEU A 677 14.10 6.60 -17.02
C LEU A 677 12.81 6.83 -16.20
N GLN A 678 12.65 6.17 -15.05
CA GLN A 678 11.47 6.40 -14.20
C GLN A 678 11.41 7.82 -13.63
N LEU A 679 12.55 8.44 -13.27
CA LEU A 679 12.59 9.83 -12.83
C LEU A 679 12.18 10.78 -13.96
N CYS A 680 12.62 10.50 -15.19
CA CYS A 680 12.21 11.24 -16.39
C CYS A 680 10.70 11.08 -16.65
N ASP A 681 10.16 9.86 -16.56
CA ASP A 681 8.74 9.57 -16.76
C ASP A 681 7.85 10.20 -15.67
N ALA A 682 8.34 10.25 -14.42
CA ALA A 682 7.69 10.92 -13.30
C ALA A 682 7.80 12.46 -13.36
N GLY A 683 8.59 13.02 -14.30
CA GLY A 683 8.83 14.44 -14.43
C GLY A 683 9.68 15.06 -13.31
N ARG A 684 10.34 14.23 -12.48
CA ARG A 684 11.19 14.66 -11.35
C ARG A 684 12.61 14.97 -11.80
N VAL A 685 12.71 15.91 -12.73
CA VAL A 685 13.97 16.42 -13.32
C VAL A 685 14.85 17.08 -12.25
N ASP A 686 14.21 17.69 -11.24
CA ASP A 686 14.83 18.27 -10.06
C ASP A 686 15.70 17.25 -9.29
N VAL A 687 15.19 16.04 -9.15
CA VAL A 687 15.86 14.96 -8.40
C VAL A 687 17.05 14.40 -9.18
N VAL A 688 16.91 14.19 -10.49
CA VAL A 688 18.00 13.71 -11.36
C VAL A 688 19.22 14.62 -11.28
N VAL A 689 18.98 15.94 -11.36
CA VAL A 689 20.04 16.95 -11.23
C VAL A 689 20.47 17.09 -9.77
N GLY A 690 19.55 16.95 -8.82
CA GLY A 690 19.74 17.07 -7.38
C GLY A 690 20.77 16.10 -6.80
N PHE A 691 20.69 14.82 -7.17
CA PHE A 691 21.50 13.76 -6.59
C PHE A 691 23.00 13.83 -6.93
N THR A 692 23.81 13.37 -5.98
CA THR A 692 25.24 13.15 -6.12
C THR A 692 25.48 11.69 -6.51
N TRP A 693 25.55 11.41 -7.82
CA TRP A 693 25.66 10.04 -8.31
C TRP A 693 27.08 9.46 -8.19
N GLY A 694 28.10 10.28 -7.96
CA GLY A 694 29.47 9.83 -7.69
C GLY A 694 30.04 9.05 -8.87
N ALA A 695 30.47 7.80 -8.64
CA ALA A 695 31.01 6.93 -9.70
C ALA A 695 29.99 6.61 -10.81
N LEU A 696 28.68 6.80 -10.55
CA LEU A 696 27.61 6.58 -11.52
C LEU A 696 27.34 7.79 -12.42
N ASP A 697 28.01 8.93 -12.16
CA ASP A 697 27.81 10.17 -12.89
C ASP A 697 27.92 9.99 -14.41
N ALA A 698 28.94 9.24 -14.87
CA ALA A 698 29.17 8.95 -16.29
C ALA A 698 28.06 8.08 -16.90
N LYS A 699 27.60 7.05 -16.16
CA LYS A 699 26.54 6.14 -16.64
C LYS A 699 25.20 6.86 -16.79
N VAL A 700 24.86 7.74 -15.85
CA VAL A 700 23.64 8.56 -15.94
C VAL A 700 23.73 9.52 -17.14
N GLU A 701 24.91 10.08 -17.41
CA GLU A 701 25.13 10.90 -18.60
C GLU A 701 24.91 10.10 -19.88
N ASP A 702 25.47 8.88 -19.98
CA ASP A 702 25.29 8.00 -21.13
C ASP A 702 23.81 7.65 -21.35
N VAL A 703 23.06 7.39 -20.27
CA VAL A 703 21.61 7.12 -20.35
C VAL A 703 20.84 8.35 -20.83
N LEU A 704 21.15 9.54 -20.31
CA LEU A 704 20.49 10.78 -20.74
C LEU A 704 20.85 11.16 -22.19
N GLN A 705 22.10 10.94 -22.60
CA GLN A 705 22.54 11.12 -23.99
C GLN A 705 21.84 10.12 -24.92
N TRP A 706 21.74 8.86 -24.51
CA TRP A 706 21.04 7.81 -25.25
C TRP A 706 19.54 8.11 -25.35
N GLN A 707 18.91 8.56 -24.26
CA GLN A 707 17.50 8.94 -24.26
C GLN A 707 17.28 10.16 -25.17
N ALA A 708 18.14 11.18 -25.07
CA ALA A 708 18.11 12.30 -25.99
C ALA A 708 18.24 11.82 -27.44
N ALA A 709 19.15 10.90 -27.77
CA ALA A 709 19.30 10.35 -29.11
C ALA A 709 18.04 9.63 -29.62
N ASN A 710 17.35 8.85 -28.77
CA ASN A 710 16.31 7.90 -29.18
C ASN A 710 14.86 8.38 -28.99
N THR A 711 14.61 9.56 -28.42
CA THR A 711 13.23 10.10 -28.22
C THR A 711 12.41 10.30 -29.51
N HIS A 712 13.00 10.13 -30.71
CA HIS A 712 12.33 10.31 -32.01
C HIS A 712 11.89 9.02 -32.71
N ALA A 713 12.26 7.83 -32.24
CA ALA A 713 11.99 6.59 -32.97
C ALA A 713 10.49 6.24 -33.10
N ASN A 714 9.61 6.75 -32.20
CA ASN A 714 8.24 6.24 -32.06
C ASN A 714 7.12 7.30 -31.97
N LEU A 715 7.35 8.59 -32.24
CA LEU A 715 6.31 9.63 -32.07
C LEU A 715 6.22 10.65 -33.22
N THR A 716 4.98 11.06 -33.54
CA THR A 716 4.67 12.05 -34.57
C THR A 716 5.11 13.47 -34.16
N ILE A 717 5.59 14.21 -35.15
CA ILE A 717 6.44 15.43 -35.07
C ILE A 717 5.90 16.55 -34.16
N LYS A 718 4.57 16.67 -33.95
CA LYS A 718 3.97 17.71 -33.10
C LYS A 718 4.15 17.51 -31.58
N ARG A 719 4.33 16.26 -31.10
CA ARG A 719 4.65 15.97 -29.68
C ARG A 719 6.13 15.61 -29.46
N ALA A 720 6.83 15.21 -30.52
CA ALA A 720 8.24 14.78 -30.47
C ALA A 720 9.24 15.90 -30.13
N SER A 721 8.90 17.16 -30.44
CA SER A 721 9.77 18.30 -30.11
C SER A 721 9.78 18.60 -28.62
N GLN A 722 8.65 18.53 -27.91
CA GLN A 722 8.58 18.87 -26.49
C GLN A 722 9.33 17.89 -25.58
N SER A 723 9.27 16.58 -25.87
CA SER A 723 9.97 15.55 -25.08
C SER A 723 11.48 15.51 -25.34
N ALA A 724 11.92 15.70 -26.58
CA ALA A 724 13.36 15.82 -26.88
C ALA A 724 13.95 17.12 -26.33
N VAL A 725 13.19 18.23 -26.40
CA VAL A 725 13.54 19.52 -25.79
C VAL A 725 13.68 19.38 -24.27
N SER A 726 12.75 18.68 -23.60
CA SER A 726 12.81 18.51 -22.14
C SER A 726 14.02 17.67 -21.70
N VAL A 727 14.33 16.57 -22.41
CA VAL A 727 15.49 15.72 -22.09
C VAL A 727 16.80 16.45 -22.35
N LEU A 728 16.94 17.20 -23.44
CA LEU A 728 18.16 17.99 -23.71
C LEU A 728 18.33 19.16 -22.72
N ARG A 729 17.23 19.79 -22.28
CA ARG A 729 17.25 20.79 -21.20
C ARG A 729 17.67 20.16 -19.86
N LEU A 730 17.18 18.96 -19.55
CA LEU A 730 17.61 18.19 -18.40
C LEU A 730 19.11 17.89 -18.48
N LEU A 731 19.58 17.33 -19.60
CA LEU A 731 21.00 17.04 -19.84
C LEU A 731 21.86 18.29 -19.67
N TYR A 732 21.44 19.44 -20.19
CA TYR A 732 22.12 20.71 -19.97
C TYR A 732 22.20 21.08 -18.48
N SER A 733 21.08 21.07 -17.76
CA SER A 733 21.06 21.43 -16.34
C SER A 733 21.93 20.52 -15.48
N PHE A 734 21.95 19.23 -15.81
CA PHE A 734 22.76 18.21 -15.18
C PHE A 734 24.25 18.44 -15.41
N LEU A 735 24.66 18.71 -16.66
CA LEU A 735 26.06 18.98 -17.02
C LEU A 735 26.57 20.30 -16.44
N VAL A 736 25.73 21.34 -16.39
CA VAL A 736 26.09 22.64 -15.77
C VAL A 736 26.36 22.48 -14.28
N LYS A 737 25.52 21.73 -13.55
CA LYS A 737 25.72 21.50 -12.11
C LYS A 737 27.04 20.79 -11.80
N ARG A 738 27.51 19.91 -12.70
CA ARG A 738 28.79 19.19 -12.57
C ARG A 738 29.99 19.92 -13.19
N ALA A 739 29.83 21.20 -13.54
CA ALA A 739 30.84 22.03 -14.19
C ALA A 739 31.39 21.46 -15.53
N ARG A 740 30.65 20.58 -16.21
CA ARG A 740 31.00 20.04 -17.55
C ARG A 740 30.44 20.95 -18.65
N PHE A 741 30.95 22.18 -18.69
CA PHE A 741 30.42 23.27 -19.51
C PHE A 741 30.51 23.00 -21.03
N ALA A 742 31.58 22.37 -21.52
CA ALA A 742 31.72 22.07 -22.96
C ALA A 742 30.64 21.06 -23.45
N ALA A 743 30.38 20.01 -22.68
CA ALA A 743 29.34 19.03 -22.97
C ALA A 743 27.93 19.66 -22.84
N ALA A 744 27.73 20.58 -21.88
CA ALA A 744 26.47 21.31 -21.75
C ALA A 744 26.18 22.18 -22.99
N ALA A 745 27.21 22.86 -23.51
CA ALA A 745 27.10 23.61 -24.76
C ALA A 745 26.81 22.71 -25.95
N GLN A 746 27.44 21.53 -26.04
CA GLN A 746 27.16 20.52 -27.06
C GLN A 746 25.70 20.04 -27.00
N ALA A 747 25.15 19.80 -25.81
CA ALA A 747 23.75 19.39 -25.64
C ALA A 747 22.75 20.47 -26.13
N MET A 748 23.01 21.74 -25.82
CA MET A 748 22.18 22.87 -26.31
C MET A 748 22.36 23.12 -27.80
N HIS A 749 23.56 22.89 -28.35
CA HIS A 749 23.77 22.93 -29.78
C HIS A 749 23.05 21.78 -30.50
N ALA A 750 23.05 20.57 -29.93
CA ALA A 750 22.28 19.45 -30.45
C ALA A 750 20.76 19.75 -30.45
N LEU A 751 20.27 20.46 -29.43
CA LEU A 751 18.90 20.97 -29.40
C LEU A 751 18.62 21.94 -30.55
N PHE A 752 19.52 22.88 -30.81
CA PHE A 752 19.40 23.81 -31.95
C PHE A 752 19.31 23.08 -33.28
N VAL A 753 20.27 22.17 -33.56
CA VAL A 753 20.32 21.39 -34.82
C VAL A 753 19.05 20.57 -35.02
N ARG A 754 18.50 20.01 -33.94
CA ARG A 754 17.26 19.21 -34.00
C ARG A 754 16.02 20.03 -34.29
N LEU A 755 15.97 21.28 -33.82
CA LEU A 755 14.84 22.18 -34.05
C LEU A 755 14.93 22.89 -35.40
N GLU A 756 16.08 22.87 -36.07
CA GLU A 756 16.33 23.49 -37.37
C GLU A 756 15.31 23.13 -38.47
N PRO A 757 14.93 21.85 -38.68
CA PRO A 757 13.92 21.51 -39.70
C PRO A 757 12.52 22.04 -39.36
N ASP A 758 12.20 22.25 -38.08
CA ASP A 758 10.87 22.69 -37.61
C ASP A 758 10.77 24.21 -37.39
N ALA A 759 11.76 24.98 -37.86
CA ALA A 759 11.92 26.42 -37.63
C ALA A 759 10.90 27.32 -38.38
N PHE A 760 9.72 26.80 -38.68
CA PHE A 760 8.60 27.54 -39.29
C PHE A 760 7.76 28.30 -38.25
N HIS A 761 7.84 27.92 -36.98
CA HIS A 761 7.05 28.51 -35.89
C HIS A 761 7.88 29.49 -35.04
N VAL A 762 7.29 30.63 -34.69
CA VAL A 762 7.91 31.66 -33.81
C VAL A 762 8.42 31.04 -32.51
N ASP A 763 7.64 30.15 -31.90
CA ASP A 763 7.99 29.56 -30.61
C ASP A 763 9.20 28.62 -30.71
N VAL A 764 9.36 27.91 -31.83
CA VAL A 764 10.54 27.07 -32.09
C VAL A 764 11.79 27.94 -32.28
N LEU A 765 11.67 29.04 -33.04
CA LEU A 765 12.75 30.02 -33.21
C LEU A 765 13.16 30.69 -31.89
N ARG A 766 12.20 30.95 -30.98
CA ARG A 766 12.49 31.44 -29.62
C ARG A 766 13.29 30.42 -28.82
N VAL A 767 12.90 29.14 -28.86
CA VAL A 767 13.63 28.06 -28.17
C VAL A 767 15.02 27.85 -28.76
N GLN A 768 15.19 27.95 -30.08
CA GLN A 768 16.51 27.91 -30.72
C GLN A 768 17.42 29.05 -30.27
N ARG A 769 16.88 30.28 -30.25
CA ARG A 769 17.59 31.46 -29.72
C ARG A 769 18.05 31.21 -28.29
N ASP A 770 17.15 30.73 -27.44
CA ASP A 770 17.44 30.51 -26.02
C ASP A 770 18.47 29.39 -25.81
N ALA A 771 18.42 28.33 -26.62
CA ALA A 771 19.43 27.27 -26.62
C ALA A 771 20.82 27.78 -27.02
N LEU A 772 20.90 28.58 -28.09
CA LEU A 772 22.16 29.18 -28.54
C LEU A 772 22.71 30.21 -27.52
N LEU A 773 21.82 30.97 -26.86
CA LEU A 773 22.20 31.87 -25.76
C LEU A 773 22.75 31.08 -24.56
N ALA A 774 22.09 29.99 -24.17
CA ALA A 774 22.58 29.13 -23.10
C ALA A 774 23.95 28.51 -23.44
N ALA A 775 24.12 28.01 -24.67
CA ALA A 775 25.39 27.46 -25.14
C ALA A 775 26.52 28.51 -25.12
N THR A 776 26.25 29.72 -25.63
CA THR A 776 27.25 30.81 -25.66
C THR A 776 27.61 31.32 -24.26
N ASN A 777 26.65 31.40 -23.34
CA ASN A 777 26.89 31.77 -21.94
C ASN A 777 27.77 30.74 -21.22
N VAL A 778 27.50 29.45 -21.42
CA VAL A 778 28.28 28.39 -20.78
C VAL A 778 29.69 28.28 -21.36
N LEU A 779 29.87 28.50 -22.66
CA LEU A 779 31.20 28.54 -23.28
C LEU A 779 32.05 29.74 -22.87
N ALA A 780 31.41 30.83 -22.41
CA ALA A 780 32.16 31.96 -21.86
C ALA A 780 32.90 31.60 -20.56
N LEU A 781 32.46 30.55 -19.86
CA LEU A 781 33.10 30.03 -18.65
C LEU A 781 34.26 29.07 -18.95
N VAL A 782 34.43 28.65 -20.20
CA VAL A 782 35.41 27.63 -20.61
C VAL A 782 36.61 28.28 -21.30
N PRO A 783 37.86 27.88 -20.97
CA PRO A 783 39.06 28.36 -21.65
C PRO A 783 39.04 28.08 -23.15
N ALA A 784 39.63 28.98 -23.94
CA ALA A 784 39.59 28.92 -25.42
C ALA A 784 40.11 27.60 -26.03
N SER A 785 40.95 26.85 -25.32
CA SER A 785 41.48 25.55 -25.74
C SER A 785 40.44 24.41 -25.72
N GLN A 786 39.40 24.52 -24.88
CA GLN A 786 38.36 23.48 -24.69
C GLN A 786 37.02 23.87 -25.35
N ASN A 787 36.95 25.04 -26.01
CA ASN A 787 35.75 25.59 -26.66
C ASN A 787 35.44 24.99 -28.04
N ARG A 788 35.89 23.76 -28.30
CA ARG A 788 35.82 23.12 -29.61
C ARG A 788 35.36 21.67 -29.45
N TRP A 789 34.35 21.27 -30.23
CA TRP A 789 33.94 19.88 -30.33
C TRP A 789 33.55 19.53 -31.77
N PHE A 790 33.60 18.24 -32.06
CA PHE A 790 33.24 17.68 -33.37
C PHE A 790 31.73 17.44 -33.42
N ILE A 791 31.09 17.81 -34.53
CA ILE A 791 29.76 17.31 -34.84
C ILE A 791 29.93 16.06 -35.71
N HIS A 792 29.40 14.93 -35.26
CA HIS A 792 29.17 13.80 -36.13
C HIS A 792 27.88 14.07 -36.90
N GLN A 793 27.99 14.53 -38.15
CA GLN A 793 26.85 14.53 -39.07
C GLN A 793 26.89 13.21 -39.83
N GLU A 794 25.81 12.43 -39.76
CA GLU A 794 25.65 11.33 -40.72
C GLU A 794 25.63 11.93 -42.13
N PRO A 795 26.46 11.41 -43.07
CA PRO A 795 26.57 11.98 -44.40
C PRO A 795 25.22 11.90 -45.10
N LYS A 796 24.63 13.05 -45.44
CA LYS A 796 23.34 13.14 -46.15
C LYS A 796 23.41 12.62 -47.60
N THR A 797 24.58 12.18 -48.07
CA THR A 797 24.77 11.69 -49.44
C THR A 797 25.73 10.49 -49.45
N THR A 798 25.36 9.45 -50.20
CA THR A 798 26.09 8.18 -50.38
C THR A 798 27.45 8.31 -51.09
N ASN A 799 27.99 9.52 -51.26
CA ASN A 799 29.30 9.73 -51.84
C ASN A 799 30.32 9.84 -50.72
N ARG A 800 31.12 8.77 -50.56
CA ARG A 800 32.31 8.71 -49.69
C ARG A 800 33.41 9.64 -50.23
N THR A 801 33.21 10.94 -50.15
CA THR A 801 34.29 11.92 -50.03
C THR A 801 34.37 12.28 -48.56
N THR A 802 35.59 12.26 -48.01
CA THR A 802 35.88 12.64 -46.62
C THR A 802 35.48 14.09 -46.41
N ASP A 803 34.21 14.35 -46.09
CA ASP A 803 33.79 15.67 -45.63
C ASP A 803 34.61 16.01 -44.38
N PRO A 804 35.31 17.16 -44.37
CA PRO A 804 36.15 17.53 -43.24
C PRO A 804 35.29 17.58 -41.97
N LEU A 805 35.77 16.96 -40.90
CA LEU A 805 35.14 16.99 -39.58
C LEU A 805 34.80 18.44 -39.22
N ARG A 806 33.50 18.76 -39.14
CA ARG A 806 33.03 20.11 -38.82
C ARG A 806 33.25 20.37 -37.32
N VAL A 807 34.23 21.21 -37.03
CA VAL A 807 34.50 21.71 -35.67
C VAL A 807 33.58 22.89 -35.40
N VAL A 808 32.84 22.85 -34.30
CA VAL A 808 32.04 24.01 -33.84
C VAL A 808 32.88 24.85 -32.91
N THR A 809 32.95 26.14 -33.21
CA THR A 809 33.59 27.14 -32.35
C THR A 809 32.54 28.05 -31.70
N ALA A 810 32.94 28.76 -30.64
CA ALA A 810 32.08 29.78 -30.01
C ALA A 810 31.71 30.92 -30.99
N SER A 811 32.57 31.23 -31.96
CA SER A 811 32.27 32.18 -33.05
C SER A 811 31.15 31.68 -33.95
N ASP A 812 31.14 30.38 -34.29
CA ASP A 812 30.08 29.80 -35.12
C ASP A 812 28.72 29.88 -34.42
N LEU A 813 28.66 29.56 -33.12
CA LEU A 813 27.42 29.68 -32.35
C LEU A 813 26.89 31.12 -32.27
N ARG A 814 27.80 32.10 -32.14
CA ARG A 814 27.42 33.53 -32.15
C ARG A 814 26.88 33.95 -33.51
N ARG A 815 27.47 33.45 -34.60
CA ARG A 815 26.96 33.68 -35.96
C ARG A 815 25.56 33.11 -36.13
N GLU A 816 25.34 31.84 -35.75
CA GLU A 816 24.02 31.21 -35.83
C GLU A 816 22.97 31.94 -34.96
N LEU A 817 23.36 32.42 -33.78
CA LEU A 817 22.47 33.21 -32.90
C LEU A 817 22.00 34.50 -33.57
N LEU A 818 22.89 35.20 -34.28
CA LEU A 818 22.53 36.42 -35.02
C LEU A 818 21.55 36.11 -36.14
N ILE A 819 21.75 35.01 -36.86
CA ILE A 819 20.86 34.55 -37.93
C ILE A 819 19.47 34.23 -37.36
N VAL A 820 19.36 33.48 -36.26
CA VAL A 820 18.07 33.16 -35.62
C VAL A 820 17.37 34.42 -35.09
N ARG A 821 18.11 35.39 -34.53
CA ARG A 821 17.55 36.70 -34.14
C ARG A 821 16.98 37.46 -35.35
N GLY A 822 17.64 37.37 -36.50
CA GLY A 822 17.13 37.90 -37.77
C GLY A 822 15.83 37.24 -38.20
N LYS A 823 15.79 35.90 -38.18
CA LYS A 823 14.58 35.12 -38.50
C LYS A 823 13.40 35.48 -37.60
N LEU A 824 13.62 35.65 -36.28
CA LEU A 824 12.56 36.06 -35.34
C LEU A 824 11.95 37.43 -35.65
N LYS A 825 12.74 38.35 -36.20
CA LYS A 825 12.25 39.68 -36.61
C LYS A 825 11.42 39.62 -37.89
N LEU A 826 11.67 38.65 -38.76
CA LEU A 826 10.98 38.47 -40.04
C LEU A 826 9.59 37.83 -39.91
N VAL A 827 9.31 37.08 -38.83
CA VAL A 827 8.05 36.33 -38.69
C VAL A 827 6.80 37.22 -38.66
N GLY A 828 6.94 38.51 -38.32
CA GLY A 828 5.83 39.46 -38.35
C GLY A 828 5.49 40.01 -39.73
N SER A 829 6.40 39.92 -40.71
CA SER A 829 6.31 40.66 -41.99
C SER A 829 6.28 39.76 -43.24
N SER A 830 6.66 38.48 -43.12
CA SER A 830 6.70 37.55 -44.26
C SER A 830 6.51 36.10 -43.82
N ALA A 831 5.47 35.43 -44.33
CA ALA A 831 5.13 34.04 -44.07
C ALA A 831 5.87 33.04 -45.00
N ALA A 832 7.02 33.42 -45.56
CA ALA A 832 7.85 32.50 -46.33
C ALA A 832 8.64 31.58 -45.37
N ALA A 833 8.81 30.31 -45.76
CA ALA A 833 9.55 29.29 -44.99
C ALA A 833 10.93 29.80 -44.52
N LEU A 834 11.05 30.16 -43.24
CA LEU A 834 12.28 30.65 -42.59
C LEU A 834 13.26 29.52 -42.22
N ALA A 835 12.80 28.26 -42.27
CA ALA A 835 13.62 27.09 -42.03
C ALA A 835 14.62 26.91 -43.19
N GLY A 836 15.89 26.69 -42.88
CA GLY A 836 16.95 26.48 -43.87
C GLY A 836 17.49 27.73 -44.59
N GLN A 837 16.91 28.91 -44.38
CA GLN A 837 17.43 30.13 -45.01
C GLN A 837 18.85 30.44 -44.55
N SER A 838 19.71 30.72 -45.53
CA SER A 838 21.10 31.14 -45.30
C SER A 838 21.13 32.56 -44.72
N GLY A 839 22.20 32.92 -44.02
CA GLY A 839 22.25 34.24 -43.38
C GLY A 839 22.27 35.41 -44.38
N SER A 840 22.69 35.20 -45.64
CA SER A 840 22.56 36.19 -46.72
C SER A 840 21.10 36.40 -47.15
N GLU A 841 20.29 35.34 -47.20
CA GLU A 841 18.84 35.43 -47.43
C GLU A 841 18.12 36.14 -46.29
N VAL A 842 18.51 35.88 -45.04
CA VAL A 842 17.95 36.60 -43.88
C VAL A 842 18.25 38.09 -43.96
N VAL A 843 19.46 38.48 -44.37
CA VAL A 843 19.81 39.90 -44.58
C VAL A 843 18.98 40.52 -45.71
N SER A 844 18.83 39.83 -46.84
CA SER A 844 18.03 40.37 -47.95
C SER A 844 16.55 40.53 -47.59
N LEU A 845 15.98 39.60 -46.82
CA LEU A 845 14.61 39.69 -46.32
C LEU A 845 14.44 40.81 -45.28
N LEU A 846 15.40 40.99 -44.37
CA LEU A 846 15.36 42.09 -43.39
C LEU A 846 15.37 43.47 -44.07
N LEU A 847 16.08 43.57 -45.19
CA LEU A 847 16.20 44.80 -45.97
C LEU A 847 15.03 45.01 -46.95
N LYS A 848 14.35 43.93 -47.38
CA LYS A 848 13.15 44.01 -48.24
C LYS A 848 11.90 44.46 -47.47
N HIS A 849 11.85 44.24 -46.17
CA HIS A 849 10.71 44.56 -45.30
C HIS A 849 10.99 45.75 -44.36
N LEU A 850 11.71 46.77 -44.84
CA LEU A 850 11.89 48.04 -44.11
C LEU A 850 10.55 48.79 -44.11
N THR A 851 9.73 48.60 -43.08
CA THR A 851 8.52 49.40 -42.83
C THR A 851 8.88 50.68 -42.08
N PRO A 852 8.14 51.80 -42.26
CA PRO A 852 8.41 53.08 -41.61
C PRO A 852 8.17 53.08 -40.08
N ASP A 853 7.75 51.96 -39.51
CA ASP A 853 7.64 51.80 -38.06
C ASP A 853 9.02 51.85 -37.39
N GLY A 854 9.10 52.33 -36.15
CA GLY A 854 10.34 52.55 -35.38
C GLY A 854 11.27 51.33 -35.19
N THR A 855 10.96 50.19 -35.79
CA THR A 855 11.79 48.98 -35.88
C THR A 855 12.88 49.03 -36.97
N MET A 856 12.82 49.98 -37.91
CA MET A 856 13.75 50.10 -39.05
C MET A 856 15.23 50.13 -38.61
N ALA A 857 15.57 50.98 -37.63
CA ALA A 857 16.94 51.11 -37.12
C ALA A 857 17.48 49.79 -36.54
N THR A 858 16.62 49.03 -35.86
CA THR A 858 16.99 47.75 -35.25
C THR A 858 17.20 46.64 -36.29
N ASN A 859 16.41 46.64 -37.37
CA ASN A 859 16.53 45.67 -38.45
C ASN A 859 17.82 45.90 -39.26
N VAL A 860 18.15 47.17 -39.52
CA VAL A 860 19.39 47.54 -40.23
C VAL A 860 20.62 47.23 -39.37
N ALA A 861 20.60 47.57 -38.08
CA ALA A 861 21.70 47.22 -37.17
C ALA A 861 21.94 45.69 -37.10
N LEU A 862 20.86 44.91 -37.07
CA LEU A 862 20.93 43.45 -37.07
C LEU A 862 21.44 42.89 -38.42
N ALA A 863 21.01 43.46 -39.55
CA ALA A 863 21.49 43.10 -40.87
C ALA A 863 23.01 43.37 -41.03
N VAL A 864 23.50 44.50 -40.53
CA VAL A 864 24.95 44.81 -40.49
C VAL A 864 25.70 43.81 -39.61
N ALA A 865 25.15 43.46 -38.44
CA ALA A 865 25.77 42.48 -37.54
C ALA A 865 25.84 41.08 -38.16
N ILE A 866 24.77 40.63 -38.84
CA ILE A 866 24.74 39.35 -39.57
C ILE A 866 25.73 39.39 -40.75
N ALA A 867 25.77 40.47 -41.53
CA ALA A 867 26.69 40.63 -42.64
C ALA A 867 28.16 40.52 -42.20
N ARG A 868 28.53 41.20 -41.11
CA ARG A 868 29.87 41.11 -40.52
C ARG A 868 30.19 39.70 -39.99
N ALA A 869 29.21 38.98 -39.46
CA ALA A 869 29.43 37.64 -38.92
C ALA A 869 29.56 36.54 -39.99
N ILE A 870 29.15 36.83 -41.23
CA ILE A 870 29.22 35.91 -42.39
C ILE A 870 30.29 36.38 -43.39
N ASP A 871 31.08 37.40 -43.04
CA ASP A 871 32.05 38.05 -43.94
C ASP A 871 31.43 38.57 -45.26
N MET A 872 30.17 39.01 -45.21
CA MET A 872 29.49 39.64 -46.34
C MET A 872 29.79 41.14 -46.39
N ASP A 873 30.03 41.68 -47.60
CA ASP A 873 30.33 43.10 -47.78
C ASP A 873 29.17 43.99 -47.32
N VAL A 874 29.46 44.89 -46.37
CA VAL A 874 28.51 45.85 -45.78
C VAL A 874 27.93 46.78 -46.85
N LYS A 875 28.61 46.97 -48.00
CA LYS A 875 28.10 47.73 -49.15
C LYS A 875 26.72 47.23 -49.61
N VAL A 876 26.43 45.93 -49.52
CA VAL A 876 25.12 45.37 -49.90
C VAL A 876 24.00 45.95 -49.02
N VAL A 877 24.26 46.08 -47.71
CA VAL A 877 23.31 46.65 -46.75
C VAL A 877 23.14 48.15 -46.98
N VAL A 878 24.26 48.87 -47.21
CA VAL A 878 24.27 50.31 -47.48
C VAL A 878 23.45 50.65 -48.72
N ARG A 879 23.67 49.93 -49.82
CA ARG A 879 22.93 50.12 -51.08
C ARG A 879 21.43 49.89 -50.92
N ALA A 880 21.02 48.93 -50.10
CA ALA A 880 19.60 48.66 -49.86
C ALA A 880 18.93 49.78 -49.04
N VAL A 881 19.59 50.27 -47.99
CA VAL A 881 19.08 51.39 -47.16
C VAL A 881 19.04 52.70 -47.95
N ALA A 882 20.05 52.96 -48.79
CA ALA A 882 20.07 54.13 -49.67
C ALA A 882 18.93 54.09 -50.70
N ARG A 883 18.64 52.93 -51.30
CA ARG A 883 17.47 52.75 -52.17
C ARG A 883 16.16 53.01 -51.43
N ASP A 884 16.01 52.52 -50.19
CA ASP A 884 14.80 52.80 -49.41
C ASP A 884 14.66 54.30 -49.11
N PHE A 885 15.72 54.98 -48.69
CA PHE A 885 15.75 56.45 -48.53
C PHE A 885 15.26 57.17 -49.80
N ALA A 886 15.70 56.72 -50.98
CA ALA A 886 15.28 57.28 -52.26
C ALA A 886 13.79 57.09 -52.58
N TYR A 887 13.20 55.94 -52.26
CA TYR A 887 11.83 55.59 -52.65
C TYR A 887 10.76 55.95 -51.60
N SER A 888 11.10 55.98 -50.30
CA SER A 888 10.10 56.06 -49.22
C SER A 888 10.16 57.35 -48.38
N SER A 889 11.01 58.34 -48.74
CA SER A 889 11.32 59.50 -47.88
C SER A 889 11.75 59.09 -46.47
N GLY A 890 12.51 57.99 -46.38
CA GLY A 890 12.97 57.40 -45.13
C GLY A 890 13.84 58.36 -44.29
N THR A 891 13.96 58.08 -42.99
CA THR A 891 14.69 58.94 -42.05
C THR A 891 16.20 59.01 -42.37
N GLU A 892 16.63 60.16 -42.88
CA GLU A 892 18.02 60.56 -43.15
C GLU A 892 19.01 60.17 -42.03
N SER A 893 18.54 60.24 -40.77
CA SER A 893 19.29 59.86 -39.57
C SER A 893 19.80 58.41 -39.56
N LEU A 894 19.10 57.48 -40.21
CA LEU A 894 19.45 56.06 -40.17
C LEU A 894 20.60 55.74 -41.13
N LEU A 895 20.56 56.27 -42.35
CA LEU A 895 21.67 56.18 -43.31
C LEU A 895 22.92 56.85 -42.74
N GLN A 896 22.76 58.02 -42.10
CA GLN A 896 23.84 58.72 -41.43
C GLN A 896 24.43 57.91 -40.27
N ALA A 897 23.61 57.28 -39.44
CA ALA A 897 24.07 56.41 -38.37
C ALA A 897 24.82 55.17 -38.91
N LEU A 898 24.31 54.52 -39.95
CA LEU A 898 24.95 53.34 -40.56
C LEU A 898 26.35 53.69 -41.08
N LEU A 899 26.46 54.75 -41.88
CA LEU A 899 27.72 55.17 -42.49
C LEU A 899 28.73 55.61 -41.43
N ARG A 900 28.27 56.30 -40.37
CA ARG A 900 29.09 56.60 -39.19
C ARG A 900 29.55 55.34 -38.45
N HIS A 901 28.82 54.23 -38.46
CA HIS A 901 29.28 52.99 -37.80
C HIS A 901 30.12 52.09 -38.72
N ALA A 902 30.03 52.27 -40.04
CA ALA A 902 30.84 51.54 -41.02
C ALA A 902 32.25 52.13 -41.17
N HIS A 903 32.40 53.45 -41.04
CA HIS A 903 33.68 54.19 -41.18
C HIS A 903 34.50 53.84 -42.43
N SER A 904 33.90 53.26 -43.48
CA SER A 904 34.61 52.91 -44.71
C SER A 904 34.29 53.93 -45.82
N PRO A 905 35.30 54.51 -46.50
CA PRO A 905 35.09 55.49 -47.57
C PRO A 905 34.27 54.88 -48.71
N ASP A 906 34.48 53.59 -48.99
CA ASP A 906 33.71 52.85 -49.99
C ASP A 906 32.22 52.71 -49.67
N ALA A 907 31.82 52.73 -48.39
CA ALA A 907 30.41 52.69 -48.02
C ALA A 907 29.71 54.02 -48.34
N TYR A 908 30.38 55.15 -48.09
CA TYR A 908 29.86 56.47 -48.49
C TYR A 908 29.67 56.56 -50.01
N LEU A 909 30.65 56.11 -50.78
CA LEU A 909 30.56 56.08 -52.24
C LEU A 909 29.45 55.15 -52.75
N ALA A 910 29.28 53.98 -52.14
CA ALA A 910 28.19 53.05 -52.50
C ALA A 910 26.79 53.62 -52.19
N ALA A 911 26.65 54.43 -51.14
CA ALA A 911 25.41 55.14 -50.84
C ALA A 911 25.11 56.23 -51.89
N VAL A 912 26.11 57.06 -52.22
CA VAL A 912 25.96 58.12 -53.24
C VAL A 912 25.62 57.53 -54.61
N ASP A 913 26.35 56.51 -55.05
CA ASP A 913 26.10 55.84 -56.33
C ASP A 913 24.66 55.30 -56.43
N THR A 914 24.12 54.77 -55.34
CA THR A 914 22.74 54.26 -55.34
C THR A 914 21.66 55.34 -55.30
N LEU A 915 21.91 56.50 -54.67
CA LEU A 915 20.99 57.64 -54.72
C LEU A 915 20.97 58.29 -56.11
N LEU A 916 22.13 58.40 -56.74
CA LEU A 916 22.25 58.90 -58.12
C LEU A 916 21.53 57.97 -59.11
N GLN A 917 21.73 56.65 -58.99
CA GLN A 917 21.02 55.65 -59.80
C GLN A 917 19.49 55.67 -59.64
N SER A 918 18.99 56.15 -58.50
CA SER A 918 17.55 56.24 -58.21
C SER A 918 16.96 57.64 -58.44
N HIS A 919 17.75 58.58 -58.97
CA HIS A 919 17.37 59.98 -59.20
C HIS A 919 16.82 60.69 -57.95
N ALA A 920 17.28 60.30 -56.76
CA ALA A 920 16.88 60.93 -55.50
C ALA A 920 17.79 62.13 -55.16
N PRO A 921 17.29 63.15 -54.45
CA PRO A 921 18.10 64.31 -54.05
C PRO A 921 19.20 63.88 -53.09
N LEU A 922 20.44 64.32 -53.32
CA LEU A 922 21.56 64.03 -52.44
C LEU A 922 21.58 65.01 -51.25
N PRO A 923 21.61 64.50 -50.00
CA PRO A 923 21.79 65.35 -48.84
C PRO A 923 23.20 65.94 -48.75
N THR A 924 23.29 67.22 -48.40
CA THR A 924 24.58 67.94 -48.28
C THR A 924 25.50 67.37 -47.20
N TRP A 925 24.95 66.82 -46.11
CA TRP A 925 25.79 66.16 -45.10
C TRP A 925 26.47 64.90 -45.63
N LEU A 926 25.87 64.20 -46.60
CA LEU A 926 26.41 62.93 -47.13
C LEU A 926 27.62 63.21 -48.00
N THR A 927 27.54 64.25 -48.84
CA THR A 927 28.64 64.73 -49.65
C THR A 927 29.77 65.25 -48.78
N ASP A 928 29.45 66.04 -47.76
CA ASP A 928 30.44 66.57 -46.80
C ASP A 928 31.12 65.44 -46.02
N ALA A 929 30.36 64.44 -45.57
CA ALA A 929 30.90 63.29 -44.84
C ALA A 929 31.74 62.36 -45.73
N ALA A 930 31.35 62.16 -46.99
CA ALA A 930 32.12 61.36 -47.95
C ALA A 930 33.48 62.00 -48.26
N VAL A 931 33.50 63.33 -48.42
CA VAL A 931 34.74 64.10 -48.63
C VAL A 931 35.60 64.10 -47.37
N ALA A 932 34.99 64.25 -46.19
CA ALA A 932 35.71 64.19 -44.91
C ALA A 932 36.31 62.79 -44.61
N ALA A 933 35.73 61.72 -45.16
CA ALA A 933 36.22 60.35 -44.98
C ALA A 933 37.56 60.08 -45.69
N GLY A 934 37.96 60.90 -46.67
CA GLY A 934 39.30 60.83 -47.27
C GLY A 934 39.45 61.65 -48.56
N PRO A 935 40.67 62.12 -48.90
CA PRO A 935 40.91 62.97 -50.07
C PRO A 935 40.69 62.24 -51.41
N LEU A 936 40.97 60.94 -51.48
CA LEU A 936 40.73 60.10 -52.67
C LEU A 936 39.25 59.83 -52.91
N THR A 937 38.41 59.98 -51.89
CA THR A 937 36.95 59.80 -51.95
C THR A 937 36.30 60.91 -52.76
N ALA A 938 36.79 62.16 -52.65
CA ALA A 938 36.30 63.30 -53.42
C ALA A 938 36.52 63.11 -54.94
N VAL A 939 37.65 62.50 -55.31
CA VAL A 939 37.96 62.16 -56.72
C VAL A 939 37.03 61.06 -57.24
N ALA A 940 36.76 60.03 -56.43
CA ALA A 940 35.82 58.98 -56.79
C ALA A 940 34.37 59.49 -56.87
N LEU A 941 33.99 60.45 -56.01
CA LEU A 941 32.69 61.11 -56.02
C LEU A 941 32.49 61.96 -57.29
N LEU A 942 33.54 62.67 -57.72
CA LEU A 942 33.52 63.40 -58.99
C LEU A 942 33.30 62.46 -60.19
N ARG A 943 33.93 61.27 -60.19
CA ARG A 943 33.69 60.25 -61.23
C ARG A 943 32.23 59.83 -61.25
N LEU A 944 31.66 59.50 -60.09
CA LEU A 944 30.25 59.10 -59.97
C LEU A 944 29.29 60.18 -60.48
N TYR A 945 29.52 61.46 -60.14
CA TYR A 945 28.67 62.54 -60.66
C TYR A 945 28.75 62.70 -62.18
N LEU A 946 29.93 62.53 -62.77
CA LEU A 946 30.11 62.56 -64.22
C LEU A 946 29.44 61.36 -64.90
N ASP A 947 29.57 60.17 -64.31
CA ASP A 947 28.96 58.94 -64.83
C ASP A 947 27.42 59.01 -64.82
N HIS A 948 26.82 59.69 -63.83
CA HIS A 948 25.37 59.87 -63.70
C HIS A 948 24.83 61.21 -64.25
N GLY A 949 25.68 62.07 -64.80
CA GLY A 949 25.29 63.32 -65.46
C GLY A 949 24.86 64.48 -64.55
N VAL A 950 25.21 64.46 -63.26
CA VAL A 950 24.89 65.54 -62.29
C VAL A 950 25.97 66.60 -62.31
N LEU A 951 25.94 67.44 -63.35
CA LEU A 951 27.03 68.38 -63.67
C LEU A 951 27.13 69.57 -62.70
N ASP A 952 26.01 70.10 -62.21
CA ASP A 952 26.01 71.24 -61.28
C ASP A 952 26.71 70.93 -59.95
N GLU A 953 26.35 69.78 -59.34
CA GLU A 953 26.99 69.32 -58.10
C GLU A 953 28.44 68.90 -58.32
N ALA A 954 28.77 68.34 -59.50
CA ALA A 954 30.14 67.99 -59.87
C ALA A 954 31.04 69.23 -59.97
N VAL A 955 30.53 70.31 -60.58
CA VAL A 955 31.25 71.59 -60.68
C VAL A 955 31.41 72.21 -59.29
N ALA A 956 30.36 72.20 -58.46
CA ALA A 956 30.42 72.69 -57.09
C ALA A 956 31.46 71.93 -56.24
N LEU A 957 31.45 70.58 -56.30
CA LEU A 957 32.43 69.74 -55.61
C LEU A 957 33.86 70.01 -56.08
N ALA A 958 34.05 70.22 -57.38
CA ALA A 958 35.35 70.58 -57.93
C ALA A 958 35.86 71.92 -57.37
N ILE A 959 35.01 72.95 -57.34
CA ILE A 959 35.34 74.29 -56.81
C ILE A 959 35.64 74.26 -55.30
N ASP A 960 34.84 73.51 -54.55
CA ASP A 960 34.85 73.57 -53.09
C ASP A 960 35.84 72.60 -52.44
N HIS A 961 36.15 71.45 -53.06
CA HIS A 961 36.92 70.40 -52.39
C HIS A 961 38.12 69.85 -53.18
N LEU A 962 38.12 69.94 -54.52
CA LEU A 962 39.25 69.46 -55.34
C LEU A 962 40.22 70.59 -55.70
N VAL A 963 39.72 71.83 -55.82
CA VAL A 963 40.55 73.02 -55.98
C VAL A 963 40.85 73.61 -54.58
N PRO A 964 42.13 73.79 -54.20
CA PRO A 964 42.48 74.34 -52.89
C PRO A 964 41.82 75.70 -52.62
N LYS A 965 41.21 75.87 -51.43
CA LYS A 965 40.49 77.11 -51.05
C LYS A 965 41.43 78.30 -50.80
N ASP A 966 42.62 78.04 -50.27
CA ASP A 966 43.62 79.07 -49.97
C ASP A 966 44.69 79.13 -51.08
N LEU A 967 44.36 79.85 -52.16
CA LEU A 967 45.30 80.20 -53.24
C LEU A 967 46.28 81.31 -52.78
N SER A 968 46.91 81.14 -51.62
CA SER A 968 47.86 82.09 -51.06
C SER A 968 49.30 81.56 -51.14
N GLN A 969 50.24 82.47 -51.41
CA GLN A 969 51.68 82.18 -51.51
C GLN A 969 52.26 81.38 -50.31
N PRO A 970 51.89 81.62 -49.02
CA PRO A 970 52.44 80.86 -47.89
C PRO A 970 51.93 79.41 -47.79
N ALA A 971 50.67 79.14 -48.15
CA ALA A 971 50.10 77.79 -48.08
C ALA A 971 50.76 76.83 -49.10
N PHE A 972 51.03 77.33 -50.31
CA PHE A 972 51.76 76.58 -51.34
C PHE A 972 53.25 76.42 -51.03
N GLN A 973 53.88 77.39 -50.36
CA GLN A 973 55.27 77.27 -49.89
C GLN A 973 55.42 76.24 -48.75
N GLN A 974 54.45 76.14 -47.84
CA GLN A 974 54.42 75.09 -46.80
C GLN A 974 54.22 73.70 -47.41
N ALA A 975 53.32 73.55 -48.41
CA ALA A 975 53.13 72.28 -49.11
C ALA A 975 54.36 71.86 -49.95
N ALA A 976 55.04 72.83 -50.58
CA ALA A 976 56.30 72.61 -51.27
C ALA A 976 57.47 72.28 -50.32
N ALA A 977 57.34 72.56 -49.01
CA ALA A 977 58.32 72.18 -47.97
C ALA A 977 58.06 70.78 -47.37
N ALA A 978 56.86 70.22 -47.54
CA ALA A 978 56.46 68.92 -47.02
C ALA A 978 56.74 67.73 -47.98
N ASP A 979 57.44 67.97 -49.10
CA ASP A 979 57.79 66.98 -50.14
C ASP A 979 56.62 66.19 -50.77
N THR A 980 55.38 66.60 -50.52
CA THR A 980 54.21 66.14 -51.27
C THR A 980 54.02 66.99 -52.52
N SER A 981 54.39 66.47 -53.69
CA SER A 981 54.20 67.21 -54.94
C SER A 981 52.71 67.52 -55.22
N PRO A 982 52.35 68.75 -55.63
CA PRO A 982 50.96 69.13 -55.94
C PRO A 982 50.37 68.39 -57.16
N LYS A 983 51.17 67.61 -57.89
CA LYS A 983 50.72 66.81 -59.04
C LYS A 983 49.78 65.67 -58.67
N HIS A 984 49.79 65.20 -57.42
CA HIS A 984 48.92 64.10 -56.98
C HIS A 984 47.60 64.55 -56.35
N TRP A 985 47.37 65.86 -56.20
CA TRP A 985 46.17 66.41 -55.57
C TRP A 985 44.95 66.49 -56.49
N MET A 986 45.17 66.50 -57.81
CA MET A 986 44.16 66.96 -58.75
C MET A 986 43.96 66.00 -59.93
N PRO A 987 42.74 65.49 -60.15
CA PRO A 987 42.45 64.58 -61.26
C PRO A 987 42.20 65.36 -62.57
N TYR A 988 43.27 65.78 -63.24
CA TYR A 988 43.21 66.60 -64.47
C TYR A 988 42.26 66.02 -65.53
N GLU A 989 42.36 64.72 -65.83
CA GLU A 989 41.52 64.06 -66.84
C GLU A 989 40.01 64.10 -66.52
N LEU A 990 39.64 64.11 -65.24
CA LEU A 990 38.23 64.16 -64.84
C LEU A 990 37.68 65.58 -64.90
N LEU A 991 38.51 66.57 -64.55
CA LEU A 991 38.14 67.98 -64.64
C LEU A 991 38.00 68.42 -66.09
N ASP A 992 38.86 67.93 -66.98
CA ASP A 992 38.73 68.18 -68.43
C ASP A 992 37.46 67.55 -68.99
N LYS A 993 37.12 66.31 -68.56
CA LYS A 993 35.85 65.67 -68.90
C LYS A 993 34.64 66.43 -68.36
N LEU A 994 34.73 66.97 -67.15
CA LEU A 994 33.67 67.78 -66.54
C LEU A 994 33.42 69.08 -67.30
N LEU A 995 34.49 69.81 -67.62
CA LEU A 995 34.39 71.04 -68.41
C LEU A 995 33.86 70.75 -69.82
N GLY A 996 34.33 69.67 -70.44
CA GLY A 996 33.81 69.21 -71.73
C GLY A 996 32.33 68.83 -71.69
N ALA A 997 31.87 68.17 -70.62
CA ALA A 997 30.46 67.82 -70.43
C ALA A 997 29.59 69.04 -70.11
N CYS A 998 30.13 70.09 -69.46
CA CYS A 998 29.42 71.36 -69.26
C CYS A 998 29.27 72.16 -70.57
N ASP A 999 30.27 72.10 -71.44
CA ASP A 999 30.28 72.81 -72.72
C ASP A 999 29.32 72.18 -73.77
N THR A 1000 28.89 70.92 -73.59
CA THR A 1000 27.96 70.22 -74.49
C THR A 1000 26.47 70.44 -74.19
N VAL A 1001 26.12 70.99 -73.02
CA VAL A 1001 24.73 71.21 -72.58
C VAL A 1001 24.30 72.65 -72.88
N GLY A 1002 23.38 72.84 -73.85
CA GLY A 1002 22.89 74.17 -74.27
C GLY A 1002 21.37 74.32 -74.11
N GLY A 1003 20.93 75.34 -73.35
CA GLY A 1003 19.53 75.73 -73.13
C GLY A 1003 19.38 76.88 -72.11
N ASP A 1004 18.23 77.55 -72.07
CA ASP A 1004 17.97 78.74 -71.22
C ASP A 1004 17.89 78.43 -69.71
N ASP A 1005 17.59 77.18 -69.30
CA ASP A 1005 17.53 76.75 -67.89
C ASP A 1005 18.92 76.45 -67.27
N VAL A 1006 20.02 76.67 -68.00
CA VAL A 1006 21.40 76.24 -67.66
C VAL A 1006 22.29 77.39 -67.15
N ALA A 1007 21.72 78.59 -66.94
CA ALA A 1007 22.43 79.77 -66.44
C ALA A 1007 23.28 79.56 -65.15
N PRO A 1008 22.80 78.84 -64.10
CA PRO A 1008 23.62 78.61 -62.90
C PRO A 1008 24.81 77.66 -63.16
N LEU A 1009 24.65 76.66 -64.03
CA LEU A 1009 25.70 75.72 -64.41
C LEU A 1009 26.80 76.42 -65.20
N GLN A 1010 26.44 77.27 -66.16
CA GLN A 1010 27.40 78.06 -66.94
C GLN A 1010 28.14 79.08 -66.06
N HIS A 1011 27.45 79.68 -65.07
CA HIS A 1011 28.09 80.56 -64.09
C HIS A 1011 29.08 79.81 -63.20
N ASN A 1012 28.73 78.62 -62.71
CA ASN A 1012 29.63 77.80 -61.89
C ASN A 1012 30.78 77.23 -62.73
N ALA A 1013 30.55 76.81 -63.98
CA ALA A 1013 31.58 76.30 -64.88
C ALA A 1013 32.60 77.39 -65.26
N THR A 1014 32.14 78.63 -65.50
CA THR A 1014 33.04 79.78 -65.72
C THR A 1014 33.83 80.12 -64.47
N ARG A 1015 33.21 80.07 -63.29
CA ARG A 1015 33.88 80.22 -61.99
C ARG A 1015 34.93 79.14 -61.74
N LEU A 1016 34.66 77.88 -62.11
CA LEU A 1016 35.64 76.79 -62.05
C LEU A 1016 36.78 77.03 -63.04
N LYS A 1017 36.50 77.39 -64.31
CA LYS A 1017 37.53 77.74 -65.31
C LYS A 1017 38.44 78.88 -64.81
N GLN A 1018 37.86 79.89 -64.16
CA GLN A 1018 38.62 80.99 -63.56
C GLN A 1018 39.52 80.52 -62.39
N ARG A 1019 38.97 79.74 -61.46
CA ARG A 1019 39.77 79.19 -60.34
C ARG A 1019 40.87 78.24 -60.79
N LEU A 1020 40.61 77.43 -61.82
CA LEU A 1020 41.63 76.58 -62.44
C LEU A 1020 42.73 77.42 -63.08
N ALA A 1021 42.38 78.49 -63.80
CA ALA A 1021 43.35 79.41 -64.38
C ALA A 1021 44.23 80.08 -63.30
N GLU A 1022 43.63 80.52 -62.19
CA GLU A 1022 44.34 81.06 -61.03
C GLU A 1022 45.27 80.00 -60.42
N TYR A 1023 44.78 78.79 -60.16
CA TYR A 1023 45.59 77.67 -59.66
C TYR A 1023 46.76 77.34 -60.58
N PHE A 1024 46.55 77.23 -61.90
CA PHE A 1024 47.62 76.94 -62.87
C PHE A 1024 48.65 78.06 -62.95
N GLN A 1025 48.25 79.33 -62.83
CA GLN A 1025 49.18 80.45 -62.70
C GLN A 1025 50.09 80.29 -61.46
N TYR A 1026 49.51 79.90 -60.32
CA TYR A 1026 50.29 79.67 -59.09
C TYR A 1026 51.15 78.40 -59.14
N VAL A 1027 50.68 77.30 -59.72
CA VAL A 1027 51.48 76.08 -59.94
C VAL A 1027 52.68 76.37 -60.85
N HIS A 1028 52.51 77.18 -61.90
CA HIS A 1028 53.64 77.64 -62.72
C HIS A 1028 54.66 78.46 -61.93
N VAL A 1029 54.22 79.29 -60.98
CA VAL A 1029 55.11 80.06 -60.08
C VAL A 1029 55.81 79.15 -59.07
N VAL A 1030 55.15 78.13 -58.54
CA VAL A 1030 55.73 77.14 -57.61
C VAL A 1030 56.68 76.18 -58.32
N ASP A 1031 56.36 75.69 -59.52
CA ASP A 1031 57.26 74.88 -60.34
C ASP A 1031 58.49 75.70 -60.78
N ALA A 1032 58.31 77.01 -61.06
CA ALA A 1032 59.43 77.93 -61.25
C ALA A 1032 60.27 78.08 -59.97
N ALA A 1033 59.67 78.27 -58.80
CA ALA A 1033 60.37 78.38 -57.52
C ALA A 1033 61.05 77.06 -57.08
N ALA A 1034 60.44 75.91 -57.34
CA ALA A 1034 61.00 74.58 -57.09
C ALA A 1034 62.14 74.27 -58.08
N SER A 1035 62.05 74.73 -59.33
CA SER A 1035 63.16 74.65 -60.29
C SER A 1035 64.36 75.51 -59.86
N ILE A 1036 64.11 76.68 -59.25
CA ILE A 1036 65.13 77.56 -58.65
C ILE A 1036 65.73 76.93 -57.37
N ARG A 1037 64.91 76.28 -56.53
CA ARG A 1037 65.38 75.57 -55.32
C ARG A 1037 66.24 74.35 -55.67
N ARG A 1038 65.84 73.53 -56.66
CA ARG A 1038 66.67 72.44 -57.21
C ARG A 1038 67.94 72.94 -57.90
N GLN A 1039 67.96 74.18 -58.41
CA GLN A 1039 69.17 74.83 -58.92
C GLN A 1039 70.05 75.36 -57.78
N HIS A 1040 69.48 75.79 -56.65
CA HIS A 1040 70.22 76.23 -55.46
C HIS A 1040 70.81 75.08 -54.63
N GLU A 1041 70.13 73.94 -54.53
CA GLU A 1041 70.67 72.69 -53.94
C GLU A 1041 71.79 72.07 -54.80
N ARG A 1042 71.97 72.53 -56.05
CA ARG A 1042 73.03 72.09 -56.98
C ARG A 1042 74.30 72.95 -56.98
N ARG A 1043 74.49 73.88 -56.02
CA ARG A 1043 75.82 74.51 -55.83
C ARG A 1043 76.67 73.68 -54.84
N PRO A 1044 77.84 73.16 -55.26
CA PRO A 1044 78.60 72.20 -54.47
C PRO A 1044 79.49 72.91 -53.45
N THR A 1045 79.20 72.77 -52.15
CA THR A 1045 80.24 72.84 -51.11
C THR A 1045 80.76 71.43 -50.88
N ALA A 1046 81.94 71.17 -51.44
CA ALA A 1046 82.68 69.94 -51.24
C ALA A 1046 83.28 69.91 -49.82
N SER A 1047 82.96 68.87 -49.04
CA SER A 1047 83.91 68.14 -48.18
C SER A 1047 83.22 67.09 -47.29
N SER A 1048 83.89 65.93 -47.17
CA SER A 1048 83.70 64.79 -46.23
C SER A 1048 82.44 63.93 -46.40
N ILE A 1049 82.50 62.68 -46.91
CA ILE A 1049 83.18 61.45 -46.43
C ILE A 1049 82.58 60.90 -45.12
N SER A 1050 81.81 59.80 -45.23
CA SER A 1050 82.00 58.52 -44.50
C SER A 1050 80.78 57.60 -44.75
N SER A 1051 80.87 56.62 -45.64
CA SER A 1051 81.07 55.20 -45.30
C SER A 1051 80.08 54.59 -44.31
N THR A 1052 79.19 53.70 -44.78
CA THR A 1052 79.28 52.26 -44.46
C THR A 1052 78.31 51.43 -45.29
N THR A 1053 78.87 50.33 -45.77
CA THR A 1053 78.32 49.25 -46.57
C THR A 1053 77.70 48.14 -45.70
N THR A 1054 76.81 47.37 -46.33
CA THR A 1054 76.58 45.92 -46.17
C THR A 1054 75.99 45.38 -44.86
N SER A 1055 74.73 44.93 -44.89
CA SER A 1055 74.36 43.51 -45.11
C SER A 1055 72.97 43.21 -44.53
N SER A 1056 72.03 42.77 -45.37
CA SER A 1056 71.06 41.72 -45.06
C SER A 1056 70.05 41.57 -46.19
N THR A 1057 70.23 40.50 -46.96
CA THR A 1057 69.19 39.76 -47.70
C THR A 1057 69.71 38.32 -47.78
N PRO A 1058 68.87 37.29 -47.99
CA PRO A 1058 67.41 37.26 -48.06
C PRO A 1058 66.80 36.13 -47.19
N MET A 1059 65.47 36.12 -46.99
CA MET A 1059 64.74 34.87 -46.75
C MET A 1059 63.33 34.96 -47.34
N THR A 1060 63.17 34.29 -48.47
CA THR A 1060 61.91 33.79 -49.00
C THR A 1060 62.19 32.37 -49.51
N TRP A 1061 61.39 31.41 -49.06
CA TRP A 1061 60.78 30.25 -49.73
C TRP A 1061 59.85 29.62 -48.66
N SER A 1062 58.53 29.55 -48.85
CA SER A 1062 57.78 28.49 -49.57
C SER A 1062 58.10 27.08 -49.01
N THR A 1063 57.19 26.14 -48.76
CA THR A 1063 55.92 25.81 -49.44
C THR A 1063 55.28 24.59 -48.76
N ASN A 1064 54.00 24.35 -49.10
CA ASN A 1064 53.08 23.22 -48.84
C ASN A 1064 52.20 23.31 -47.60
#